data_AF-A0A7V9KP10-F1
#
_entry.id   AF-A0A7V9KP10-F1
#
_cell.length_a   1.000
_cell.length_b   1.000
_cell.length_c   1.000
_cell.angle_alpha   90.00
_cell.angle_beta   90.00
_cell.angle_gamma   90.00
#
_symmetry.space_group_name_H-M   'P 1'
#
loop_
_entity.id
_entity.type
_entity.pdbx_description
1 polymer ?
#
loop_
_entity_poly.entity_id
_entity_poly.type
_entity_poly.pdbx_seq_one_letter_code
_entity_poly.pdbx_strand_id
1 'polypeptide(L)'
;MLFPIMPDQRFVHLHLHTDYSLLDGAIQIKPLAKRTEELGMSACAMTDHGNMFGAISFYNAMKGQGVKPIIGCETYITRGSRSDRSAGAPGEKANFHLILLAKNLEGYQNLVRLTSKAYTEGFYYKPRIDKELLAEHGKGLIALSACMSGVPSAMLAREKFDEAAAAAIEFEEILGKGNYFLEIQEHGLEAQDRIRKPLVELSKRTGVPLVATNDAHYLRPEDARAHDILLCIGSGKTVKDTNRLRYPSPNFYVRSPEEMWRIFGDELPDALTRTVEIAERCDLRLPENVNYLPNYPIPDSDVGLSIDEYFEKVIREGFERRRQTVWDRQISRNELEHPITNYQTRLSSEIAMIKQMGFAGYFLVVWDFVRYAREHSIPVGPGRGSAAGSLVAYCLEITDIDPLKYNLIFERFLNPGRVSLPDIDIDFCVRGRGEVINHVANLYGRDSVCQIITFGTLASRAAIKDVGRALDMPYADVDRIAKLIPPPVRGRNVSLAQALEQVPELKKQVETNPQVKELMEIAQRLEGCARHSSVHAAGVVISPVPLQELIPIAVSGKDELTTQYVMSDLEKTGMLKMDFLALTALTVINDCLITVKHMLGREINWADLALNDEKTMAVFAEGRTDAVFQFESSGMQEICRKLKPKGVEDLAALNALYRPGPLDGGMV
;
A
#
# COMPACT_ATOMS: atom_id res chain seq x y z
N MET A 1 -13.23 30.26 -21.00
CA MET A 1 -12.07 31.13 -21.21
C MET A 1 -11.47 31.40 -19.86
N LEU A 2 -10.29 30.83 -19.57
CA LEU A 2 -9.53 31.13 -18.36
C LEU A 2 -8.90 32.52 -18.56
N PHE A 3 -9.28 33.49 -17.72
CA PHE A 3 -8.56 34.75 -17.66
C PHE A 3 -7.17 34.49 -17.06
N PRO A 4 -6.10 35.16 -17.54
CA PRO A 4 -4.78 34.99 -16.92
C PRO A 4 -4.83 35.45 -15.46
N ILE A 5 -4.41 34.57 -14.54
CA ILE A 5 -4.22 34.88 -13.12
C ILE A 5 -3.32 36.11 -13.04
N MET A 6 -3.79 37.20 -12.41
CA MET A 6 -2.91 38.34 -12.16
C MET A 6 -1.75 37.87 -11.25
N PRO A 7 -0.50 38.32 -11.47
CA PRO A 7 0.67 37.84 -10.71
C PRO A 7 0.51 37.90 -9.19
N ASP A 8 -0.32 38.82 -8.70
CA ASP A 8 -0.61 39.04 -7.28
C ASP A 8 -1.69 38.12 -6.69
N GLN A 9 -2.41 37.33 -7.51
CA GLN A 9 -3.51 36.46 -7.07
C GLN A 9 -3.14 34.96 -7.01
N ARG A 10 -1.97 34.65 -6.43
CA ARG A 10 -1.53 33.26 -6.23
C ARG A 10 -2.15 32.65 -4.97
N PHE A 11 -2.42 31.34 -5.00
CA PHE A 11 -2.94 30.57 -3.87
C PHE A 11 -2.53 29.10 -3.99
N VAL A 12 -2.30 28.43 -2.86
CA VAL A 12 -2.00 26.99 -2.78
C VAL A 12 -2.92 26.35 -1.74
N HIS A 13 -3.55 25.22 -2.10
CA HIS A 13 -4.27 24.42 -1.11
C HIS A 13 -3.29 23.71 -0.17
N LEU A 14 -3.39 24.03 1.13
CA LEU A 14 -2.60 23.42 2.20
C LEU A 14 -3.38 22.44 3.08
N HIS A 15 -4.69 22.33 2.87
CA HIS A 15 -5.59 21.46 3.62
C HIS A 15 -6.61 20.84 2.66
N LEU A 16 -6.44 19.56 2.36
CA LEU A 16 -7.38 18.75 1.59
C LEU A 16 -7.26 17.26 1.92
N HIS A 17 -8.32 16.54 1.61
CA HIS A 17 -8.51 15.13 1.90
C HIS A 17 -8.64 14.35 0.60
N THR A 18 -7.71 13.42 0.37
CA THR A 18 -7.80 12.47 -0.73
C THR A 18 -8.72 11.31 -0.37
N ASP A 19 -8.95 10.40 -1.31
CA ASP A 19 -9.70 9.18 -1.06
C ASP A 19 -9.03 8.25 -0.02
N TYR A 20 -7.80 8.54 0.40
CA TYR A 20 -7.12 7.90 1.53
C TYR A 20 -7.56 8.41 2.91
N SER A 21 -8.31 9.51 2.99
CA SER A 21 -9.21 9.77 4.11
C SER A 21 -10.42 8.86 3.99
N LEU A 22 -10.23 7.58 4.30
CA LEU A 22 -11.13 6.48 3.93
C LEU A 22 -12.59 6.77 4.28
N LEU A 23 -13.45 6.74 3.25
CA LEU A 23 -14.91 6.97 3.34
C LEU A 23 -15.34 8.36 3.82
N ASP A 24 -14.44 9.33 3.72
CA ASP A 24 -14.67 10.73 4.03
C ASP A 24 -14.21 11.62 2.86
N GLY A 25 -12.93 11.54 2.48
CA GLY A 25 -12.42 12.20 1.27
C GLY A 25 -12.81 11.46 -0.02
N ALA A 26 -13.14 12.22 -1.06
CA ALA A 26 -13.50 11.74 -2.39
C ALA A 26 -12.51 12.21 -3.49
N ILE A 27 -11.41 12.88 -3.11
CA ILE A 27 -10.44 13.41 -4.06
C ILE A 27 -9.45 12.31 -4.46
N GLN A 28 -9.58 11.79 -5.66
CA GLN A 28 -8.58 10.87 -6.22
C GLN A 28 -7.29 11.62 -6.60
N ILE A 29 -6.14 11.04 -6.26
CA ILE A 29 -4.81 11.67 -6.44
C ILE A 29 -4.52 12.10 -7.89
N LYS A 30 -4.78 11.24 -8.88
CA LYS A 30 -4.47 11.57 -10.30
C LYS A 30 -5.37 12.70 -10.84
N PRO A 31 -6.70 12.65 -10.66
CA PRO A 31 -7.57 13.79 -10.96
C PRO A 31 -7.18 15.08 -10.23
N LEU A 32 -6.75 15.00 -8.97
CA LEU A 32 -6.28 16.14 -8.21
C LEU A 32 -5.06 16.79 -8.87
N ALA A 33 -4.02 16.02 -9.18
CA ALA A 33 -2.80 16.55 -9.80
C ALA A 33 -3.10 17.31 -11.11
N LYS A 34 -4.01 16.76 -11.93
CA LYS A 34 -4.47 17.43 -13.16
C LYS A 34 -5.25 18.70 -12.86
N ARG A 35 -6.18 18.66 -11.90
CA ARG A 35 -6.99 19.83 -11.53
C ARG A 35 -6.14 20.97 -10.99
N THR A 36 -5.13 20.65 -10.19
CA THR A 36 -4.20 21.64 -9.61
C THR A 36 -3.40 22.34 -10.72
N GLU A 37 -2.93 21.60 -11.72
CA GLU A 37 -2.27 22.15 -12.92
C GLU A 37 -3.23 22.99 -13.76
N GLU A 38 -4.46 22.51 -14.03
CA GLU A 38 -5.52 23.27 -14.73
C GLU A 38 -5.85 24.60 -14.05
N LEU A 39 -5.71 24.67 -12.72
CA LEU A 39 -5.96 25.87 -11.90
C LEU A 39 -4.72 26.78 -11.76
N GLY A 40 -3.59 26.43 -12.38
CA GLY A 40 -2.37 27.24 -12.35
C GLY A 40 -1.68 27.32 -10.99
N MET A 41 -1.93 26.37 -10.08
CA MET A 41 -1.30 26.35 -8.77
C MET A 41 0.11 25.76 -8.85
N SER A 42 1.07 26.38 -8.17
CA SER A 42 2.47 25.93 -8.16
C SER A 42 2.72 24.72 -7.25
N ALA A 43 1.87 24.52 -6.25
CA ALA A 43 2.00 23.49 -5.24
C ALA A 43 0.63 23.04 -4.72
N CYS A 44 0.62 21.92 -4.01
CA CYS A 44 -0.58 21.40 -3.34
C CYS A 44 -0.18 20.45 -2.21
N ALA A 45 -0.88 20.53 -1.08
CA ALA A 45 -0.69 19.62 0.05
C ALA A 45 -1.67 18.45 0.03
N MET A 46 -1.25 17.32 0.58
CA MET A 46 -2.11 16.21 0.96
C MET A 46 -2.14 16.13 2.48
N THR A 47 -3.29 16.22 3.11
CA THR A 47 -3.44 16.24 4.59
C THR A 47 -4.51 15.28 5.05
N ASP A 48 -4.39 14.01 4.65
CA ASP A 48 -5.38 12.99 4.98
C ASP A 48 -5.54 12.77 6.50
N HIS A 49 -6.72 12.30 6.90
CA HIS A 49 -7.10 12.09 8.29
C HIS A 49 -6.24 11.02 8.97
N GLY A 50 -5.31 11.46 9.81
CA GLY A 50 -4.53 10.61 10.71
C GLY A 50 -3.68 9.55 10.00
N ASN A 51 -3.37 9.73 8.71
CA ASN A 51 -2.63 8.74 7.93
C ASN A 51 -1.79 9.39 6.83
N MET A 52 -0.90 8.60 6.25
CA MET A 52 -0.06 8.96 5.10
C MET A 52 -0.26 7.99 3.93
N PHE A 53 -1.38 7.25 3.85
CA PHE A 53 -1.53 6.11 2.95
C PHE A 53 -1.20 6.44 1.48
N GLY A 54 -1.63 7.62 1.01
CA GLY A 54 -1.43 8.09 -0.35
C GLY A 54 -0.14 8.87 -0.61
N ALA A 55 0.75 9.05 0.37
CA ALA A 55 1.80 10.09 0.32
C ALA A 55 2.77 9.90 -0.86
N ILE A 56 3.24 8.67 -1.10
CA ILE A 56 4.17 8.38 -2.19
C ILE A 56 3.49 8.46 -3.56
N SER A 57 2.26 7.93 -3.68
CA SER A 57 1.44 8.08 -4.88
C SER A 57 1.18 9.56 -5.21
N PHE A 58 0.85 10.37 -4.20
CA PHE A 58 0.62 11.81 -4.33
C PHE A 58 1.88 12.55 -4.75
N TYR A 59 3.00 12.30 -4.07
CA TYR A 59 4.29 12.92 -4.37
C TYR A 59 4.67 12.75 -5.85
N ASN A 60 4.55 11.52 -6.36
CA ASN A 60 4.90 11.19 -7.73
C ASN A 60 3.88 11.73 -8.74
N ALA A 61 2.58 11.68 -8.44
CA ALA A 61 1.53 12.18 -9.33
C ALA A 61 1.62 13.70 -9.52
N MET A 62 1.85 14.45 -8.44
CA MET A 62 2.03 15.91 -8.49
C MET A 62 3.28 16.29 -9.28
N LYS A 63 4.43 15.67 -8.97
CA LYS A 63 5.67 15.88 -9.73
C LYS A 63 5.49 15.59 -11.23
N GLY A 64 4.74 14.54 -11.56
CA GLY A 64 4.43 14.17 -12.95
C GLY A 64 3.64 15.23 -13.72
N GLN A 65 2.92 16.12 -13.04
CA GLN A 65 2.20 17.27 -13.61
C GLN A 65 2.94 18.60 -13.43
N GLY A 66 4.19 18.58 -12.96
CA GLY A 66 4.96 19.81 -12.68
C GLY A 66 4.46 20.61 -11.48
N VAL A 67 3.60 20.03 -10.64
CA VAL A 67 3.10 20.64 -9.40
C VAL A 67 3.97 20.19 -8.24
N LYS A 68 4.36 21.11 -7.35
CA LYS A 68 5.15 20.78 -6.16
C LYS A 68 4.28 20.06 -5.09
N PRO A 69 4.59 18.80 -4.73
CA PRO A 69 3.87 18.11 -3.66
C PRO A 69 4.29 18.62 -2.29
N ILE A 70 3.32 18.80 -1.39
CA ILE A 70 3.55 19.00 0.04
C ILE A 70 2.92 17.82 0.78
N ILE A 71 3.75 17.06 1.50
CA ILE A 71 3.28 15.91 2.26
C ILE A 71 2.89 16.37 3.66
N GLY A 72 1.65 16.08 4.05
CA GLY A 72 1.13 16.40 5.36
C GLY A 72 0.15 15.35 5.88
N CYS A 73 -0.46 15.65 7.01
CA CYS A 73 -1.46 14.82 7.67
C CYS A 73 -2.32 15.71 8.56
N GLU A 74 -3.64 15.52 8.54
CA GLU A 74 -4.50 16.08 9.57
C GLU A 74 -4.54 15.10 10.75
N THR A 75 -3.74 15.39 11.77
CA THR A 75 -3.61 14.54 12.95
C THR A 75 -4.75 14.75 13.94
N TYR A 76 -5.10 13.69 14.67
CA TYR A 76 -5.99 13.80 15.83
C TYR A 76 -5.17 14.03 17.09
N ILE A 77 -5.31 15.18 17.74
CA ILE A 77 -4.64 15.48 19.00
C ILE A 77 -5.60 15.32 20.18
N THR A 78 -5.18 14.59 21.20
CA THR A 78 -5.95 14.44 22.45
C THR A 78 -5.61 15.54 23.46
N ARG A 79 -6.49 15.76 24.45
CA ARG A 79 -6.27 16.73 25.53
C ARG A 79 -5.30 16.24 26.59
N GLY A 80 -5.34 14.95 26.88
CA GLY A 80 -4.54 14.29 27.90
C GLY A 80 -3.44 13.45 27.28
N SER A 81 -3.28 12.23 27.78
CA SER A 81 -2.31 11.29 27.21
C SER A 81 -2.94 10.49 26.07
N ARG A 82 -2.14 10.16 25.05
CA ARG A 82 -2.57 9.23 23.99
C ARG A 82 -2.92 7.82 24.51
N SER A 83 -2.48 7.45 25.71
CA SER A 83 -2.87 6.19 26.38
C SER A 83 -4.27 6.24 27.00
N ASP A 84 -4.89 7.42 27.13
CA ASP A 84 -6.19 7.55 27.78
C ASP A 84 -7.29 6.88 26.94
N ARG A 85 -8.12 6.08 27.61
CA ARG A 85 -9.28 5.38 27.00
C ARG A 85 -10.62 5.77 27.64
N SER A 86 -10.62 6.65 28.64
CA SER A 86 -11.85 7.14 29.28
C SER A 86 -12.65 7.99 28.30
N ALA A 87 -13.97 7.80 28.28
CA ALA A 87 -14.87 8.78 27.68
C ALA A 87 -14.68 10.11 28.41
N GLY A 88 -14.35 11.17 27.67
CA GLY A 88 -14.23 12.52 28.26
C GLY A 88 -15.52 12.95 28.95
N ALA A 89 -15.47 14.05 29.69
CA ALA A 89 -16.66 14.60 30.34
C ALA A 89 -17.79 14.84 29.30
N PRO A 90 -19.07 14.63 29.66
CA PRO A 90 -20.18 14.85 28.74
C PRO A 90 -20.16 16.26 28.14
N GLY A 91 -20.22 16.37 26.81
CA GLY A 91 -20.16 17.66 26.08
C GLY A 91 -18.74 18.13 25.72
N GLU A 92 -17.71 17.40 26.13
CA GLU A 92 -16.33 17.70 25.77
C GLU A 92 -15.88 16.95 24.52
N LYS A 93 -15.21 17.66 23.61
CA LYS A 93 -14.64 17.04 22.41
C LYS A 93 -13.43 16.22 22.83
N ALA A 94 -13.44 14.93 22.51
CA ALA A 94 -12.38 14.00 22.91
C ALA A 94 -11.07 14.23 22.15
N ASN A 95 -11.17 14.61 20.87
CA ASN A 95 -10.04 14.80 19.97
C ASN A 95 -10.20 16.11 19.18
N PHE A 96 -9.10 16.80 18.95
CA PHE A 96 -9.01 17.98 18.10
C PHE A 96 -8.20 17.66 16.85
N HIS A 97 -8.28 18.52 15.84
CA HIS A 97 -7.51 18.37 14.62
C HIS A 97 -6.30 19.30 14.63
N LEU A 98 -5.21 18.87 13.99
CA LEU A 98 -4.01 19.67 13.75
C LEU A 98 -3.40 19.25 12.42
N ILE A 99 -3.25 20.20 11.50
CA ILE A 99 -2.57 19.94 10.23
C ILE A 99 -1.08 20.00 10.46
N LEU A 100 -0.35 18.99 10.01
CA LEU A 100 1.11 18.96 10.01
C LEU A 100 1.62 18.80 8.58
N LEU A 101 2.55 19.65 8.17
CA LEU A 101 3.18 19.66 6.85
C LEU A 101 4.68 19.41 7.00
N ALA A 102 5.22 18.48 6.22
CA ALA A 102 6.64 18.17 6.20
C ALA A 102 7.41 19.25 5.41
N LYS A 103 8.20 20.06 6.13
CA LYS A 103 9.02 21.12 5.53
C LYS A 103 10.22 20.58 4.74
N ASN A 104 10.76 19.44 5.18
CA ASN A 104 11.97 18.81 4.65
C ASN A 104 11.97 17.31 5.02
N LEU A 105 13.08 16.62 4.73
CA LEU A 105 13.20 15.18 5.03
C LEU A 105 13.09 14.86 6.53
N GLU A 106 13.65 15.69 7.41
CA GLU A 106 13.53 15.54 8.87
C GLU A 106 12.07 15.67 9.32
N GLY A 107 11.34 16.66 8.77
CA GLY A 107 9.90 16.80 8.98
C GLY A 107 9.10 15.60 8.48
N TYR A 108 9.45 15.06 7.31
CA TYR A 108 8.81 13.85 6.79
C TYR A 108 9.03 12.64 7.72
N GLN A 109 10.25 12.41 8.19
CA GLN A 109 10.56 11.34 9.14
C GLN A 109 9.80 11.52 10.46
N ASN A 110 9.70 12.75 10.96
CA ASN A 110 8.92 13.04 12.15
C ASN A 110 7.42 12.83 11.94
N LEU A 111 6.88 13.18 10.78
CA LEU A 111 5.50 12.88 10.41
C LEU A 111 5.24 11.36 10.34
N VAL A 112 6.20 10.61 9.80
CA VAL A 112 6.20 9.14 9.79
C VAL A 112 6.14 8.58 11.22
N ARG A 113 6.99 9.07 12.14
CA ARG A 113 6.98 8.64 13.56
C ARG A 113 5.66 8.98 14.25
N LEU A 114 5.17 10.22 14.09
CA LEU A 114 3.92 10.69 14.69
C LEU A 114 2.72 9.84 14.25
N THR A 115 2.57 9.63 12.95
CA THR A 115 1.45 8.85 12.40
C THR A 115 1.56 7.38 12.77
N SER A 116 2.77 6.81 12.80
CA SER A 116 3.01 5.43 13.25
C SER A 116 2.60 5.22 14.70
N LYS A 117 3.09 6.08 15.61
CA LYS A 117 2.75 6.05 17.04
C LYS A 117 1.29 6.34 17.30
N ALA A 118 0.64 7.13 16.46
CA ALA A 118 -0.80 7.35 16.54
C ALA A 118 -1.61 6.06 16.33
N TYR A 119 -1.14 5.15 15.45
CA TYR A 119 -1.75 3.82 15.25
C TYR A 119 -1.31 2.78 16.28
N THR A 120 -0.03 2.77 16.69
CA THR A 120 0.50 1.72 17.57
C THR A 120 0.24 1.98 19.06
N GLU A 121 0.27 3.25 19.50
CA GLU A 121 0.13 3.63 20.92
C GLU A 121 -1.21 4.37 21.17
N GLY A 122 -1.57 5.29 20.27
CA GLY A 122 -2.64 6.27 20.49
C GLY A 122 -4.03 5.89 19.99
N PHE A 123 -4.18 4.73 19.34
CA PHE A 123 -5.42 4.38 18.64
C PHE A 123 -6.58 4.16 19.61
N TYR A 124 -7.62 4.97 19.47
CA TYR A 124 -8.90 4.81 20.14
C TYR A 124 -10.01 5.42 19.28
N TYR A 125 -10.68 4.57 18.49
CA TYR A 125 -11.55 4.90 17.35
C TYR A 125 -10.88 5.66 16.20
N LYS A 126 -9.90 6.52 16.50
CA LYS A 126 -9.03 7.25 15.58
C LYS A 126 -7.57 7.13 16.04
N PRO A 127 -6.57 7.22 15.14
CA PRO A 127 -5.16 7.25 15.50
C PRO A 127 -4.80 8.63 16.09
N ARG A 128 -4.49 8.70 17.38
CA ARG A 128 -4.30 9.99 18.08
C ARG A 128 -2.86 10.20 18.53
N ILE A 129 -2.42 11.45 18.52
CA ILE A 129 -1.19 11.91 19.17
C ILE A 129 -1.52 12.77 20.39
N ASP A 130 -0.53 13.06 21.21
CA ASP A 130 -0.59 14.05 22.28
C ASP A 130 0.48 15.13 22.08
N LYS A 131 0.44 16.16 22.93
CA LYS A 131 1.38 17.29 22.87
C LYS A 131 2.81 16.90 23.22
N GLU A 132 2.99 15.91 24.09
CA GLU A 132 4.30 15.38 24.46
C GLU A 132 4.99 14.79 23.23
N LEU A 133 4.29 13.92 22.50
CA LEU A 133 4.81 13.32 21.29
C LEU A 133 5.04 14.36 20.19
N LEU A 134 4.15 15.35 20.09
CA LEU A 134 4.34 16.48 19.16
C LEU A 134 5.58 17.31 19.51
N ALA A 135 5.92 17.48 20.79
CA ALA A 135 7.13 18.17 21.22
C ALA A 135 8.40 17.36 20.89
N GLU A 136 8.34 16.04 21.02
CA GLU A 136 9.46 15.14 20.67
C GLU A 136 9.75 15.15 19.15
N HIS A 137 8.70 15.20 18.32
CA HIS A 137 8.80 15.07 16.87
C HIS A 137 8.30 16.32 16.11
N GLY A 138 8.33 17.51 16.73
CA GLY A 138 7.83 18.75 16.12
C GLY A 138 8.79 19.38 15.10
N LYS A 139 10.07 19.00 15.14
CA LYS A 139 11.11 19.62 14.32
C LYS A 139 10.91 19.33 12.83
N GLY A 140 11.15 20.33 11.99
CA GLY A 140 10.99 20.18 10.54
C GLY A 140 9.53 20.16 10.06
N LEU A 141 8.56 20.37 10.96
CA LEU A 141 7.14 20.48 10.61
C LEU A 141 6.69 21.93 10.57
N ILE A 142 5.64 22.19 9.78
CA ILE A 142 4.80 23.38 9.84
C ILE A 142 3.40 22.91 10.25
N ALA A 143 2.77 23.60 11.18
CA ALA A 143 1.43 23.27 11.66
C ALA A 143 0.41 24.36 11.36
N LEU A 144 -0.81 23.95 11.00
CA LEU A 144 -1.97 24.83 10.88
C LEU A 144 -2.99 24.42 11.93
N SER A 145 -3.71 25.38 12.50
CA SER A 145 -4.67 25.13 13.57
C SER A 145 -5.89 24.28 13.17
N ALA A 146 -6.00 23.83 11.91
CA ALA A 146 -7.05 22.99 11.35
C ALA A 146 -8.42 23.70 11.25
N CYS A 147 -9.46 22.90 10.99
CA CYS A 147 -10.84 23.37 10.78
C CYS A 147 -11.52 23.82 12.10
N MET A 148 -12.85 23.85 12.13
CA MET A 148 -13.63 24.08 13.37
C MET A 148 -13.32 23.07 14.49
N SER A 149 -12.69 21.95 14.14
CA SER A 149 -12.22 20.93 15.06
C SER A 149 -10.85 21.18 15.66
N GLY A 150 -10.15 22.23 15.24
CA GLY A 150 -8.90 22.69 15.83
C GLY A 150 -9.06 23.20 17.26
N VAL A 151 -8.00 23.12 18.06
CA VAL A 151 -8.05 23.58 19.47
C VAL A 151 -8.43 25.07 19.55
N PRO A 152 -7.78 26.03 18.84
CA PRO A 152 -8.14 27.43 18.96
C PRO A 152 -9.59 27.71 18.50
N SER A 153 -9.98 27.20 17.33
CA SER A 153 -11.32 27.38 16.76
C SER A 153 -12.42 26.81 17.66
N ALA A 154 -12.19 25.64 18.27
CA ALA A 154 -13.14 25.03 19.18
C ALA A 154 -13.27 25.78 20.51
N MET A 155 -12.20 26.41 21.01
CA MET A 155 -12.26 27.27 22.19
C MET A 155 -12.98 28.59 21.89
N LEU A 156 -12.72 29.20 20.74
CA LEU A 156 -13.43 30.40 20.29
C LEU A 156 -14.92 30.15 20.11
N ALA A 157 -15.31 28.99 19.57
CA ALA A 157 -16.71 28.59 19.44
C ALA A 157 -17.43 28.44 20.79
N ARG A 158 -16.68 28.30 21.89
CA ARG A 158 -17.17 28.24 23.28
C ARG A 158 -16.93 29.56 24.02
N GLU A 159 -16.58 30.62 23.31
CA GLU A 159 -16.32 31.97 23.86
C GLU A 159 -15.13 32.00 24.86
N LYS A 160 -14.23 31.01 24.79
CA LYS A 160 -13.04 30.88 25.65
C LYS A 160 -11.80 31.49 24.98
N PHE A 161 -11.80 32.80 24.80
CA PHE A 161 -10.75 33.49 24.05
C PHE A 161 -9.35 33.34 24.68
N ASP A 162 -9.23 33.48 26.00
CA ASP A 162 -7.93 33.36 26.69
C ASP A 162 -7.35 31.94 26.61
N GLU A 163 -8.19 30.91 26.68
CA GLU A 163 -7.77 29.51 26.47
C GLU A 163 -7.31 29.28 25.02
N ALA A 164 -8.00 29.88 24.03
CA ALA A 164 -7.58 29.83 22.64
C ALA A 164 -6.21 30.50 22.43
N ALA A 165 -5.96 31.62 23.11
CA ALA A 165 -4.68 32.35 23.03
C ALA A 165 -3.54 31.56 23.67
N ALA A 166 -3.77 30.98 24.84
CA ALA A 166 -2.80 30.12 25.52
C ALA A 166 -2.46 28.90 24.66
N ALA A 167 -3.47 28.24 24.08
CA ALA A 167 -3.24 27.08 23.20
C ALA A 167 -2.46 27.46 21.92
N ALA A 168 -2.77 28.60 21.30
CA ALA A 168 -2.05 29.04 20.11
C ALA A 168 -0.57 29.33 20.38
N ILE A 169 -0.25 29.95 21.51
CA ILE A 169 1.12 30.21 21.94
C ILE A 169 1.83 28.89 22.24
N GLU A 170 1.19 27.98 22.98
CA GLU A 170 1.75 26.67 23.32
C GLU A 170 2.10 25.84 22.06
N PHE A 171 1.22 25.81 21.06
CA PHE A 171 1.52 25.13 19.79
C PHE A 171 2.67 25.79 19.03
N GLU A 172 2.77 27.13 19.03
CA GLU A 172 3.91 27.82 18.43
C GLU A 172 5.22 27.54 19.18
N GLU A 173 5.18 27.44 20.51
CA GLU A 173 6.35 27.07 21.31
C GLU A 173 6.84 25.65 21.00
N ILE A 174 5.90 24.68 20.89
CA ILE A 174 6.20 23.28 20.55
C ILE A 174 6.80 23.16 19.13
N LEU A 175 6.19 23.84 18.14
CA LEU A 175 6.62 23.75 16.72
C LEU A 175 7.78 24.70 16.39
N GLY A 176 8.06 25.65 17.27
CA GLY A 176 8.99 26.73 17.06
C GLY A 176 8.37 27.92 16.34
N LYS A 177 8.83 29.11 16.71
CA LYS A 177 8.35 30.40 16.20
C LYS A 177 8.29 30.44 14.68
N GLY A 178 7.13 30.85 14.14
CA GLY A 178 6.90 30.95 12.70
C GLY A 178 6.68 29.61 11.98
N ASN A 179 6.55 28.48 12.70
CA ASN A 179 6.11 27.19 12.15
C ASN A 179 4.67 26.83 12.53
N TYR A 180 3.94 27.69 13.25
CA TYR A 180 2.53 27.50 13.56
C TYR A 180 1.68 28.64 12.99
N PHE A 181 0.53 28.31 12.42
CA PHE A 181 -0.37 29.26 11.76
C PHE A 181 -1.82 29.03 12.21
N LEU A 182 -2.55 30.13 12.40
CA LEU A 182 -3.99 30.09 12.66
C LEU A 182 -4.72 29.96 11.33
N GLU A 183 -5.46 28.87 11.17
CA GLU A 183 -6.13 28.54 9.92
C GLU A 183 -7.52 29.18 9.85
N ILE A 184 -7.79 29.90 8.75
CA ILE A 184 -9.07 30.56 8.49
C ILE A 184 -9.74 29.99 7.24
N GLN A 185 -11.05 29.75 7.34
CA GLN A 185 -11.86 29.07 6.35
C GLN A 185 -13.22 29.75 6.15
N GLU A 186 -13.81 29.59 4.96
CA GLU A 186 -15.14 30.13 4.60
C GLU A 186 -15.93 29.11 3.76
N HIS A 187 -16.92 28.48 4.38
CA HIS A 187 -17.81 27.55 3.69
C HIS A 187 -19.27 28.03 3.68
N GLY A 188 -19.60 29.21 4.19
CA GLY A 188 -20.96 29.69 4.37
C GLY A 188 -21.63 29.04 5.58
N LEU A 189 -20.87 28.77 6.64
CA LEU A 189 -21.35 28.17 7.87
C LEU A 189 -21.44 29.22 8.97
N GLU A 190 -22.61 29.33 9.61
CA GLU A 190 -22.83 30.28 10.70
C GLU A 190 -21.80 30.12 11.84
N ALA A 191 -21.39 28.89 12.13
CA ALA A 191 -20.37 28.61 13.13
C ALA A 191 -18.98 29.19 12.77
N GLN A 192 -18.62 29.22 11.47
CA GLN A 192 -17.38 29.83 10.99
C GLN A 192 -17.47 31.36 11.02
N ASP A 193 -18.62 31.93 10.64
CA ASP A 193 -18.87 33.37 10.68
C ASP A 193 -18.72 33.94 12.09
N ARG A 194 -19.24 33.22 13.09
CA ARG A 194 -19.16 33.61 14.51
C ARG A 194 -17.72 33.67 15.02
N ILE A 195 -16.84 32.76 14.59
CA ILE A 195 -15.45 32.72 15.08
C ILE A 195 -14.47 33.50 14.21
N ARG A 196 -14.84 33.93 13.00
CA ARG A 196 -13.92 34.62 12.07
C ARG A 196 -13.28 35.87 12.68
N LYS A 197 -14.10 36.80 13.18
CA LYS A 197 -13.60 38.03 13.80
C LYS A 197 -12.75 37.75 15.05
N PRO A 198 -13.21 36.90 16.00
CA PRO A 198 -12.38 36.46 17.11
C PRO A 198 -11.05 35.82 16.69
N LEU A 199 -11.01 35.04 15.61
CA LEU A 199 -9.78 34.41 15.12
C LEU A 199 -8.77 35.44 14.58
N VAL A 200 -9.26 36.48 13.89
CA VAL A 200 -8.41 37.61 13.46
C VAL A 200 -7.87 38.39 14.65
N GLU A 201 -8.69 38.62 15.67
CA GLU A 201 -8.24 39.25 16.92
C GLU A 201 -7.23 38.37 17.67
N LEU A 202 -7.43 37.05 17.68
CA LEU A 202 -6.52 36.09 18.28
C LEU A 202 -5.13 36.16 17.63
N SER A 203 -5.09 36.22 16.29
CA SER A 203 -3.85 36.41 15.54
C SER A 203 -3.13 37.71 15.94
N LYS A 204 -3.86 38.83 16.05
CA LYS A 204 -3.30 40.11 16.49
C LYS A 204 -2.76 40.07 17.92
N ARG A 205 -3.46 39.41 18.84
CA ARG A 205 -3.07 39.33 20.26
C ARG A 205 -1.86 38.43 20.47
N THR A 206 -1.82 37.29 19.81
CA THR A 206 -0.76 36.27 20.00
C THR A 206 0.46 36.52 19.12
N GLY A 207 0.29 37.24 18.00
CA GLY A 207 1.31 37.38 16.96
C GLY A 207 1.39 36.19 16.01
N VAL A 208 0.58 35.14 16.23
CA VAL A 208 0.55 33.96 15.35
C VAL A 208 -0.16 34.33 14.05
N PRO A 209 0.48 34.17 12.87
CA PRO A 209 -0.08 34.59 11.60
C PRO A 209 -1.26 33.72 11.11
N LEU A 210 -2.17 34.32 10.36
CA LEU A 210 -3.29 33.63 9.71
C LEU A 210 -2.90 32.98 8.38
N VAL A 211 -3.51 31.85 8.04
CA VAL A 211 -3.39 31.20 6.72
C VAL A 211 -4.76 30.75 6.23
N ALA A 212 -5.07 31.05 4.97
CA ALA A 212 -6.36 30.71 4.37
C ALA A 212 -6.32 29.31 3.74
N THR A 213 -7.35 28.50 3.97
CA THR A 213 -7.52 27.16 3.38
C THR A 213 -9.00 26.91 3.05
N ASN A 214 -9.29 25.75 2.43
CA ASN A 214 -10.66 25.38 2.07
C ASN A 214 -11.07 23.95 2.45
N ASP A 215 -10.24 23.23 3.21
CA ASP A 215 -10.57 21.90 3.75
C ASP A 215 -11.27 20.98 2.70
N ALA A 216 -10.65 20.85 1.52
CA ALA A 216 -11.33 20.29 0.36
C ALA A 216 -11.47 18.77 0.49
N HIS A 217 -12.69 18.25 0.35
CA HIS A 217 -13.01 16.82 0.42
C HIS A 217 -13.43 16.22 -0.93
N TYR A 218 -13.69 17.05 -1.94
CA TYR A 218 -14.03 16.61 -3.29
C TYR A 218 -13.50 17.56 -4.36
N LEU A 219 -13.47 17.14 -5.62
CA LEU A 219 -12.69 17.84 -6.65
C LEU A 219 -13.40 19.09 -7.18
N ARG A 220 -14.70 19.00 -7.45
CA ARG A 220 -15.50 20.07 -8.09
C ARG A 220 -16.79 20.34 -7.32
N PRO A 221 -17.41 21.54 -7.48
CA PRO A 221 -18.68 21.86 -6.83
C PRO A 221 -19.77 20.81 -7.10
N GLU A 222 -19.81 20.25 -8.31
CA GLU A 222 -20.79 19.25 -8.73
C GLU A 222 -20.67 17.91 -7.97
N ASP A 223 -19.54 17.66 -7.31
CA ASP A 223 -19.26 16.40 -6.61
C ASP A 223 -19.79 16.40 -5.16
N ALA A 224 -20.32 17.53 -4.68
CA ALA A 224 -20.86 17.65 -3.32
C ALA A 224 -21.92 16.59 -2.99
N ARG A 225 -22.77 16.24 -3.98
CA ARG A 225 -23.77 15.18 -3.82
C ARG A 225 -23.12 13.80 -3.73
N ALA A 226 -22.08 13.52 -4.50
CA ALA A 226 -21.37 12.26 -4.44
C ALA A 226 -20.64 12.07 -3.11
N HIS A 227 -20.03 13.14 -2.60
CA HIS A 227 -19.41 13.17 -1.27
C HIS A 227 -20.44 12.91 -0.15
N ASP A 228 -21.62 13.55 -0.20
CA ASP A 228 -22.71 13.28 0.76
C ASP A 228 -23.12 11.80 0.80
N ILE A 229 -23.13 11.14 -0.36
CA ILE A 229 -23.38 9.69 -0.46
C ILE A 229 -22.20 8.88 0.08
N LEU A 230 -20.95 9.29 -0.18
CA LEU A 230 -19.77 8.64 0.37
C LEU A 230 -19.81 8.61 1.91
N LEU A 231 -20.20 9.71 2.56
CA LEU A 231 -20.39 9.78 4.02
C LEU A 231 -21.49 8.81 4.51
N CYS A 232 -22.57 8.64 3.73
CA CYS A 232 -23.60 7.65 4.02
C CYS A 232 -23.05 6.22 3.93
N ILE A 233 -22.24 5.93 2.90
CA ILE A 233 -21.57 4.64 2.73
C ILE A 233 -20.67 4.35 3.94
N GLY A 234 -19.83 5.31 4.34
CA GLY A 234 -18.89 5.21 5.46
C GLY A 234 -19.55 5.03 6.82
N SER A 235 -20.63 5.78 7.08
CA SER A 235 -21.39 5.68 8.34
C SER A 235 -22.36 4.50 8.39
N GLY A 236 -22.52 3.75 7.28
CA GLY A 236 -23.50 2.67 7.19
C GLY A 236 -24.95 3.15 7.15
N LYS A 237 -25.20 4.44 6.91
CA LYS A 237 -26.52 5.08 6.91
C LYS A 237 -27.06 5.29 5.51
N THR A 238 -28.30 5.75 5.41
CA THR A 238 -28.94 6.12 4.14
C THR A 238 -29.22 7.62 4.11
N VAL A 239 -29.48 8.15 2.92
CA VAL A 239 -29.85 9.57 2.72
C VAL A 239 -31.11 9.99 3.49
N LYS A 240 -31.96 9.02 3.87
CA LYS A 240 -33.19 9.26 4.64
C LYS A 240 -32.97 9.35 6.15
N ASP A 241 -31.82 8.90 6.65
CA ASP A 241 -31.48 8.99 8.07
C ASP A 241 -31.27 10.47 8.46
N THR A 242 -32.02 10.95 9.45
CA THR A 242 -31.93 12.34 9.93
C THR A 242 -30.75 12.56 10.86
N ASN A 243 -30.23 11.50 11.50
CA ASN A 243 -29.09 11.55 12.40
C ASN A 243 -27.81 11.07 11.70
N ARG A 244 -27.59 11.47 10.45
CA ARG A 244 -26.39 11.10 9.66
C ARG A 244 -25.36 12.23 9.61
N LEU A 245 -24.10 11.86 9.40
CA LEU A 245 -23.07 12.84 9.08
C LEU A 245 -23.37 13.46 7.71
N ARG A 246 -23.43 14.79 7.67
CA ARG A 246 -23.67 15.57 6.46
C ARG A 246 -22.98 16.91 6.59
N TYR A 247 -22.31 17.34 5.52
CA TYR A 247 -21.73 18.66 5.46
C TYR A 247 -22.85 19.67 5.09
N PRO A 248 -23.06 20.75 5.88
CA PRO A 248 -24.22 21.62 5.69
C PRO A 248 -24.16 22.42 4.38
N SER A 249 -22.96 22.60 3.84
CA SER A 249 -22.66 23.44 2.69
C SER A 249 -21.92 22.66 1.61
N PRO A 250 -22.13 22.96 0.31
CA PRO A 250 -21.44 22.32 -0.81
C PRO A 250 -20.06 22.92 -1.12
N ASN A 251 -19.47 23.71 -0.20
CA ASN A 251 -18.27 24.51 -0.48
C ASN A 251 -16.91 23.83 -0.20
N PHE A 252 -16.88 22.52 0.05
CA PHE A 252 -15.67 21.76 0.40
C PHE A 252 -14.98 21.13 -0.83
N TYR A 253 -14.85 21.89 -1.92
CA TYR A 253 -14.17 21.44 -3.13
C TYR A 253 -12.80 22.11 -3.31
N VAL A 254 -12.01 21.63 -4.28
CA VAL A 254 -10.76 22.28 -4.70
C VAL A 254 -11.09 23.58 -5.45
N ARG A 255 -11.24 24.66 -4.68
CA ARG A 255 -11.48 26.03 -5.19
C ARG A 255 -10.31 26.55 -6.01
N SER A 256 -10.61 27.38 -7.01
CA SER A 256 -9.60 28.09 -7.77
C SER A 256 -8.97 29.23 -6.95
N PRO A 257 -7.76 29.69 -7.31
CA PRO A 257 -7.18 30.88 -6.69
C PRO A 257 -8.12 32.09 -6.74
N GLU A 258 -8.80 32.32 -7.86
CA GLU A 258 -9.73 33.44 -8.03
C GLU A 258 -10.91 33.37 -7.07
N GLU A 259 -11.46 32.18 -6.82
CA GLU A 259 -12.53 31.99 -5.83
C GLU A 259 -12.04 32.32 -4.42
N MET A 260 -10.85 31.85 -4.05
CA MET A 260 -10.26 32.14 -2.73
C MET A 260 -9.94 33.62 -2.56
N TRP A 261 -9.43 34.28 -3.60
CA TRP A 261 -9.17 35.73 -3.62
C TRP A 261 -10.44 36.57 -3.55
N ARG A 262 -11.56 36.12 -4.13
CA ARG A 262 -12.85 36.80 -3.94
C ARG A 262 -13.36 36.75 -2.51
N ILE A 263 -13.00 35.71 -1.77
CA ILE A 263 -13.47 35.50 -0.40
C ILE A 263 -12.61 36.27 0.60
N PHE A 264 -11.28 36.18 0.49
CA PHE A 264 -10.35 36.72 1.49
C PHE A 264 -9.50 37.89 0.99
N GLY A 265 -9.47 38.17 -0.32
CA GLY A 265 -8.51 39.11 -0.90
C GLY A 265 -8.67 40.56 -0.45
N ASP A 266 -9.89 41.01 -0.18
CA ASP A 266 -10.15 42.39 0.24
C ASP A 266 -9.79 42.63 1.72
N GLU A 267 -10.03 41.64 2.60
CA GLU A 267 -9.85 41.78 4.05
C GLU A 267 -8.54 41.18 4.56
N LEU A 268 -8.12 40.05 3.99
CA LEU A 268 -7.03 39.19 4.47
C LEU A 268 -6.14 38.67 3.31
N PRO A 269 -5.61 39.55 2.43
CA PRO A 269 -4.75 39.12 1.32
C PRO A 269 -3.49 38.38 1.81
N ASP A 270 -2.95 38.81 2.95
CA ASP A 270 -1.80 38.18 3.61
C ASP A 270 -2.05 36.71 3.96
N ALA A 271 -3.28 36.31 4.29
CA ALA A 271 -3.59 34.91 4.60
C ALA A 271 -3.53 34.02 3.35
N LEU A 272 -3.79 34.59 2.16
CA LEU A 272 -3.71 33.90 0.88
C LEU A 272 -2.26 33.80 0.40
N THR A 273 -1.51 34.90 0.41
CA THR A 273 -0.10 34.90 -0.01
C THR A 273 0.75 34.00 0.86
N ARG A 274 0.44 33.90 2.15
CA ARG A 274 1.10 32.98 3.10
C ARG A 274 0.97 31.51 2.74
N THR A 275 -0.07 31.11 2.01
CA THR A 275 -0.17 29.73 1.51
C THR A 275 1.00 29.41 0.58
N VAL A 276 1.38 30.38 -0.25
CA VAL A 276 2.50 30.28 -1.19
C VAL A 276 3.83 30.33 -0.44
N GLU A 277 3.97 31.20 0.56
CA GLU A 277 5.18 31.25 1.42
C GLU A 277 5.43 29.92 2.14
N ILE A 278 4.39 29.31 2.71
CA ILE A 278 4.48 27.98 3.35
C ILE A 278 4.85 26.92 2.31
N ALA A 279 4.23 26.96 1.13
CA ALA A 279 4.55 26.03 0.06
C ALA A 279 6.01 26.16 -0.42
N GLU A 280 6.55 27.37 -0.50
CA GLU A 280 7.94 27.65 -0.85
C GLU A 280 8.90 27.08 0.21
N ARG A 281 8.55 27.22 1.50
CA ARG A 281 9.33 26.67 2.63
C ARG A 281 9.38 25.14 2.67
N CYS A 282 8.38 24.44 2.12
CA CYS A 282 8.33 22.98 2.12
C CYS A 282 9.15 22.39 0.96
N ASP A 283 10.42 22.04 1.14
CA ASP A 283 11.26 21.36 0.13
C ASP A 283 11.57 19.92 0.56
N LEU A 284 10.60 19.02 0.36
CA LEU A 284 10.80 17.59 0.59
C LEU A 284 11.37 16.89 -0.65
N ARG A 285 12.55 16.29 -0.49
CA ARG A 285 13.18 15.41 -1.47
C ARG A 285 13.30 14.02 -0.87
N LEU A 286 12.52 13.09 -1.39
CA LEU A 286 12.63 11.68 -1.01
C LEU A 286 13.91 11.09 -1.63
N PRO A 287 14.67 10.25 -0.90
CA PRO A 287 15.85 9.60 -1.45
C PRO A 287 15.49 8.73 -2.67
N GLU A 288 16.25 8.88 -3.75
CA GLU A 288 16.13 8.07 -4.96
C GLU A 288 17.28 7.04 -5.01
N ASN A 289 17.02 5.85 -5.56
CA ASN A 289 18.02 4.78 -5.72
C ASN A 289 18.68 4.29 -4.42
N VAL A 290 18.00 4.47 -3.28
CA VAL A 290 18.40 3.88 -2.00
C VAL A 290 17.73 2.52 -1.86
N ASN A 291 18.47 1.52 -1.37
CA ASN A 291 17.93 0.21 -1.02
C ASN A 291 18.18 -0.05 0.46
N TYR A 292 17.13 -0.24 1.24
CA TYR A 292 17.21 -0.58 2.66
C TYR A 292 17.21 -2.09 2.81
N LEU A 293 18.39 -2.69 2.70
CA LEU A 293 18.59 -4.12 2.92
C LEU A 293 18.80 -4.40 4.41
N PRO A 294 18.20 -5.47 4.96
CA PRO A 294 18.43 -5.87 6.34
C PRO A 294 19.85 -6.41 6.53
N ASN A 295 20.40 -6.16 7.71
CA ASN A 295 21.69 -6.70 8.11
C ASN A 295 21.49 -8.12 8.64
N TYR A 296 22.04 -9.13 7.97
CA TYR A 296 21.97 -10.51 8.46
C TYR A 296 22.82 -10.67 9.74
N PRO A 297 22.26 -11.15 10.86
CA PRO A 297 23.03 -11.38 12.08
C PRO A 297 23.89 -12.64 11.92
N ILE A 298 25.20 -12.45 11.69
CA ILE A 298 26.15 -13.57 11.59
C ILE A 298 26.21 -14.30 12.94
N PRO A 299 26.11 -15.64 12.97
CA PRO A 299 26.16 -16.41 14.21
C PRO A 299 27.46 -16.21 15.00
N ASP A 300 27.37 -16.33 16.33
CA ASP A 300 28.51 -16.14 17.24
C ASP A 300 29.72 -17.06 16.92
N SER A 301 29.46 -18.22 16.33
CA SER A 301 30.50 -19.18 15.90
C SER A 301 31.38 -18.67 14.77
N ASP A 302 30.94 -17.64 14.04
CA ASP A 302 31.59 -17.09 12.84
C ASP A 302 31.90 -15.59 12.99
N VAL A 303 31.99 -15.13 14.24
CA VAL A 303 32.31 -13.72 14.57
C VAL A 303 33.67 -13.34 13.99
N GLY A 304 33.66 -12.32 13.13
CA GLY A 304 34.85 -11.81 12.44
C GLY A 304 34.80 -11.94 10.92
N LEU A 305 33.90 -12.77 10.39
CA LEU A 305 33.63 -12.77 8.94
C LEU A 305 32.81 -11.55 8.52
N SER A 306 33.13 -10.99 7.36
CA SER A 306 32.24 -10.07 6.66
C SER A 306 31.00 -10.81 6.11
N ILE A 307 29.94 -10.06 5.78
CA ILE A 307 28.71 -10.63 5.23
C ILE A 307 28.97 -11.40 3.92
N ASP A 308 29.91 -10.93 3.10
CA ASP A 308 30.30 -11.56 1.84
C ASP A 308 31.10 -12.85 2.06
N GLU A 309 31.96 -12.89 3.08
CA GLU A 309 32.71 -14.10 3.44
C GLU A 309 31.80 -15.16 4.02
N TYR A 310 30.89 -14.77 4.93
CA TYR A 310 29.89 -15.68 5.48
C TYR A 310 28.93 -16.20 4.40
N PHE A 311 28.44 -15.32 3.52
CA PHE A 311 27.64 -15.70 2.35
C PHE A 311 28.34 -16.76 1.49
N GLU A 312 29.61 -16.55 1.13
CA GLU A 312 30.35 -17.53 0.33
C GLU A 312 30.55 -18.86 1.07
N LYS A 313 30.84 -18.83 2.37
CA LYS A 313 30.95 -20.04 3.21
C LYS A 313 29.66 -20.87 3.14
N VAL A 314 28.51 -20.25 3.43
CA VAL A 314 27.21 -20.94 3.47
C VAL A 314 26.85 -21.56 2.11
N ILE A 315 27.15 -20.88 1.01
CA ILE A 315 26.89 -21.40 -0.34
C ILE A 315 27.79 -22.59 -0.66
N ARG A 316 29.07 -22.53 -0.31
CA ARG A 316 30.02 -23.62 -0.56
C ARG A 316 29.65 -24.86 0.25
N GLU A 317 29.18 -24.69 1.47
CA GLU A 317 28.60 -25.78 2.27
C GLU A 317 27.31 -26.33 1.64
N GLY A 318 26.43 -25.46 1.14
CA GLY A 318 25.24 -25.83 0.37
C GLY A 318 25.55 -26.63 -0.89
N PHE A 319 26.58 -26.22 -1.63
CA PHE A 319 27.07 -26.92 -2.83
C PHE A 319 27.56 -28.33 -2.48
N GLU A 320 28.34 -28.47 -1.41
CA GLU A 320 28.83 -29.77 -0.97
C GLU A 320 27.70 -30.68 -0.50
N ARG A 321 26.68 -30.14 0.19
CA ARG A 321 25.46 -30.89 0.53
C ARG A 321 24.75 -31.40 -0.73
N ARG A 322 24.46 -30.53 -1.71
CA ARG A 322 23.82 -30.93 -2.99
C ARG A 322 24.67 -31.96 -3.75
N ARG A 323 26.00 -31.83 -3.69
CA ARG A 323 26.92 -32.82 -4.26
C ARG A 323 26.70 -34.20 -3.66
N GLN A 324 26.72 -34.30 -2.34
CA GLN A 324 26.56 -35.58 -1.64
C GLN A 324 25.15 -36.17 -1.79
N THR A 325 24.11 -35.34 -1.74
CA THR A 325 22.71 -35.82 -1.70
C THR A 325 22.11 -36.06 -3.08
N VAL A 326 22.52 -35.29 -4.09
CA VAL A 326 21.92 -35.31 -5.44
C VAL A 326 22.93 -35.77 -6.48
N TRP A 327 24.01 -35.00 -6.66
CA TRP A 327 24.87 -35.18 -7.83
C TRP A 327 25.73 -36.45 -7.75
N ASP A 328 26.28 -36.83 -6.59
CA ASP A 328 27.07 -38.06 -6.45
C ASP A 328 26.24 -39.31 -6.79
N ARG A 329 24.94 -39.31 -6.44
CA ARG A 329 24.00 -40.36 -6.83
C ARG A 329 23.74 -40.35 -8.34
N GLN A 330 23.50 -39.18 -8.94
CA GLN A 330 23.31 -39.06 -10.39
C GLN A 330 24.57 -39.45 -11.17
N ILE A 331 25.76 -39.10 -10.68
CA ILE A 331 27.05 -39.52 -11.24
C ILE A 331 27.17 -41.04 -11.20
N SER A 332 26.85 -41.68 -10.07
CA SER A 332 26.90 -43.14 -9.94
C SER A 332 25.97 -43.88 -10.91
N ARG A 333 24.90 -43.20 -11.35
CA ARG A 333 23.90 -43.71 -12.30
C ARG A 333 24.11 -43.24 -13.74
N ASN A 334 25.12 -42.42 -13.99
CA ASN A 334 25.37 -41.75 -15.27
C ASN A 334 24.17 -40.92 -15.78
N GLU A 335 23.46 -40.27 -14.85
CA GLU A 335 22.26 -39.45 -15.08
C GLU A 335 22.55 -37.93 -15.02
N LEU A 336 23.76 -37.54 -14.63
CA LEU A 336 24.14 -36.12 -14.55
C LEU A 336 24.49 -35.59 -15.96
N GLU A 337 23.68 -34.66 -16.46
CA GLU A 337 23.79 -34.13 -17.82
C GLU A 337 25.05 -33.28 -18.06
N HIS A 338 25.52 -32.58 -17.03
CA HIS A 338 26.69 -31.69 -17.11
C HIS A 338 27.78 -32.12 -16.12
N PRO A 339 29.07 -32.01 -16.48
CA PRO A 339 30.15 -32.34 -15.57
C PRO A 339 30.17 -31.39 -14.36
N ILE A 340 30.60 -31.89 -13.20
CA ILE A 340 30.62 -31.13 -11.94
C ILE A 340 31.44 -29.82 -12.04
N THR A 341 32.43 -29.78 -12.95
CA THR A 341 33.23 -28.59 -13.25
C THR A 341 32.38 -27.43 -13.79
N ASN A 342 31.30 -27.70 -14.52
CA ASN A 342 30.40 -26.67 -15.03
C ASN A 342 29.62 -26.03 -13.88
N TYR A 343 29.17 -26.83 -12.92
CA TYR A 343 28.51 -26.33 -11.71
C TYR A 343 29.45 -25.47 -10.87
N GLN A 344 30.69 -25.90 -10.64
CA GLN A 344 31.68 -25.10 -9.89
C GLN A 344 32.00 -23.76 -10.56
N THR A 345 32.14 -23.77 -11.89
CA THR A 345 32.38 -22.56 -12.69
C THR A 345 31.21 -21.60 -12.59
N ARG A 346 29.98 -22.09 -12.80
CA ARG A 346 28.76 -21.30 -12.69
C ARG A 346 28.58 -20.73 -11.28
N LEU A 347 28.76 -21.55 -10.25
CA LEU A 347 28.65 -21.12 -8.86
C LEU A 347 29.61 -19.96 -8.56
N SER A 348 30.86 -20.10 -8.96
CA SER A 348 31.88 -19.05 -8.72
C SER A 348 31.54 -17.75 -9.43
N SER A 349 31.02 -17.81 -10.67
CA SER A 349 30.56 -16.61 -11.40
C SER A 349 29.34 -15.95 -10.75
N GLU A 350 28.38 -16.73 -10.26
CA GLU A 350 27.18 -16.20 -9.59
C GLU A 350 27.53 -15.56 -8.25
N ILE A 351 28.39 -16.20 -7.43
CA ILE A 351 28.86 -15.65 -6.15
C ILE A 351 29.54 -14.30 -6.37
N ALA A 352 30.47 -14.23 -7.34
CA ALA A 352 31.18 -12.99 -7.64
C ALA A 352 30.23 -11.86 -8.06
N MET A 353 29.22 -12.16 -8.89
CA MET A 353 28.24 -11.17 -9.33
C MET A 353 27.34 -10.69 -8.20
N ILE A 354 26.87 -11.60 -7.33
CA ILE A 354 26.02 -11.26 -6.18
C ILE A 354 26.76 -10.37 -5.18
N LYS A 355 28.04 -10.66 -4.93
CA LYS A 355 28.91 -9.82 -4.10
C LYS A 355 29.12 -8.44 -4.72
N GLN A 356 29.45 -8.38 -6.02
CA GLN A 356 29.65 -7.13 -6.74
C GLN A 356 28.41 -6.22 -6.69
N MET A 357 27.21 -6.80 -6.71
CA MET A 357 25.95 -6.04 -6.64
C MET A 357 25.47 -5.75 -5.20
N GLY A 358 26.17 -6.25 -4.17
CA GLY A 358 25.83 -6.00 -2.77
C GLY A 358 24.60 -6.75 -2.27
N PHE A 359 24.25 -7.90 -2.87
CA PHE A 359 23.06 -8.67 -2.50
C PHE A 359 23.35 -9.90 -1.62
N ALA A 360 24.56 -10.06 -1.11
CA ALA A 360 24.93 -11.18 -0.23
C ALA A 360 24.02 -11.28 1.01
N GLY A 361 23.77 -10.15 1.69
CA GLY A 361 22.88 -10.11 2.85
C GLY A 361 21.44 -10.51 2.52
N TYR A 362 20.94 -10.12 1.35
CA TYR A 362 19.61 -10.49 0.89
C TYR A 362 19.46 -12.00 0.73
N PHE A 363 20.41 -12.66 0.06
CA PHE A 363 20.39 -14.11 -0.09
C PHE A 363 20.51 -14.85 1.24
N LEU A 364 21.28 -14.31 2.19
CA LEU A 364 21.38 -14.88 3.54
C LEU A 364 20.04 -14.81 4.28
N VAL A 365 19.32 -13.68 4.18
CA VAL A 365 17.97 -13.55 4.77
C VAL A 365 17.03 -14.61 4.19
N VAL A 366 17.02 -14.75 2.86
CA VAL A 366 16.17 -15.74 2.17
C VAL A 366 16.53 -17.16 2.54
N TRP A 367 17.82 -17.48 2.54
CA TRP A 367 18.33 -18.77 2.98
C TRP A 367 17.89 -19.11 4.41
N ASP A 368 17.98 -18.17 5.33
CA ASP A 368 17.73 -18.40 6.75
C ASP A 368 16.28 -18.80 7.03
N PHE A 369 15.30 -18.07 6.51
CA PHE A 369 13.91 -18.41 6.76
C PHE A 369 13.47 -19.68 5.99
N VAL A 370 14.07 -19.98 4.83
CA VAL A 370 13.83 -21.24 4.11
C VAL A 370 14.40 -22.41 4.89
N ARG A 371 15.63 -22.26 5.41
CA ARG A 371 16.27 -23.23 6.30
C ARG A 371 15.42 -23.48 7.54
N TYR A 372 14.98 -22.41 8.22
CA TYR A 372 14.10 -22.50 9.39
C TYR A 372 12.83 -23.28 9.07
N ALA A 373 12.16 -22.96 7.96
CA ALA A 373 10.96 -23.65 7.53
C ALA A 373 11.21 -25.17 7.34
N ARG A 374 12.30 -25.55 6.65
CA ARG A 374 12.65 -26.97 6.46
C ARG A 374 12.98 -27.68 7.77
N GLU A 375 13.77 -27.06 8.65
CA GLU A 375 14.14 -27.62 9.96
C GLU A 375 12.91 -27.84 10.86
N HIS A 376 11.88 -27.00 10.73
CA HIS A 376 10.62 -27.10 11.47
C HIS A 376 9.52 -27.87 10.70
N SER A 377 9.88 -28.60 9.64
CA SER A 377 8.95 -29.40 8.83
C SER A 377 7.80 -28.58 8.22
N ILE A 378 8.03 -27.31 7.92
CA ILE A 378 7.11 -26.44 7.18
C ILE A 378 7.40 -26.61 5.68
N PRO A 379 6.44 -27.12 4.88
CA PRO A 379 6.61 -27.28 3.45
C PRO A 379 6.89 -25.94 2.73
N VAL A 380 7.96 -25.94 1.93
CA VAL A 380 8.38 -24.84 1.06
C VAL A 380 8.23 -25.29 -0.40
N GLY A 381 7.78 -24.39 -1.27
CA GLY A 381 7.69 -24.66 -2.70
C GLY A 381 9.06 -24.81 -3.36
N PRO A 382 9.12 -25.40 -4.57
CA PRO A 382 10.39 -25.66 -5.27
C PRO A 382 11.09 -24.40 -5.83
N GLY A 383 10.49 -23.22 -5.65
CA GLY A 383 10.97 -21.94 -6.17
C GLY A 383 10.08 -21.39 -7.28
N ARG A 384 9.97 -20.05 -7.35
CA ARG A 384 9.12 -19.33 -8.31
C ARG A 384 9.93 -18.30 -9.09
N GLY A 385 9.42 -17.94 -10.26
CA GLY A 385 9.93 -16.82 -11.04
C GLY A 385 11.32 -17.09 -11.59
N SER A 386 12.13 -16.03 -11.70
CA SER A 386 13.48 -16.12 -12.23
C SER A 386 14.49 -16.69 -11.22
N ALA A 387 14.16 -16.74 -9.92
CA ALA A 387 15.05 -17.27 -8.89
C ALA A 387 15.50 -18.72 -9.16
N ALA A 388 14.65 -19.52 -9.82
CA ALA A 388 14.98 -20.88 -10.26
C ALA A 388 16.17 -20.98 -11.24
N GLY A 389 16.58 -19.87 -11.87
CA GLY A 389 17.76 -19.82 -12.75
C GLY A 389 19.11 -19.66 -12.04
N SER A 390 19.12 -19.49 -10.71
CA SER A 390 20.34 -19.33 -9.93
C SER A 390 20.79 -20.65 -9.32
N LEU A 391 22.04 -21.04 -9.61
CA LEU A 391 22.69 -22.16 -8.96
C LEU A 391 22.99 -21.86 -7.48
N VAL A 392 23.26 -20.60 -7.13
CA VAL A 392 23.38 -20.17 -5.74
C VAL A 392 22.09 -20.43 -4.98
N ALA A 393 20.93 -20.04 -5.52
CA ALA A 393 19.63 -20.30 -4.88
C ALA A 393 19.36 -21.80 -4.70
N TYR A 394 19.73 -22.62 -5.70
CA TYR A 394 19.61 -24.07 -5.60
C TYR A 394 20.51 -24.69 -4.51
N CYS A 395 21.76 -24.22 -4.39
CA CYS A 395 22.70 -24.66 -3.35
C CYS A 395 22.27 -24.24 -1.94
N LEU A 396 21.59 -23.11 -1.82
CA LEU A 396 20.99 -22.64 -0.56
C LEU A 396 19.63 -23.29 -0.26
N GLU A 397 19.15 -24.21 -1.10
CA GLU A 397 17.83 -24.85 -0.98
C GLU A 397 16.65 -23.87 -1.00
N ILE A 398 16.89 -22.63 -1.46
CA ILE A 398 15.87 -21.62 -1.77
C ILE A 398 15.02 -22.12 -2.95
N THR A 399 15.66 -22.80 -3.90
CA THR A 399 15.00 -23.51 -4.99
C THR A 399 15.41 -24.98 -4.99
N ASP A 400 14.54 -25.84 -5.51
CA ASP A 400 14.76 -27.29 -5.65
C ASP A 400 14.81 -27.74 -7.13
N ILE A 401 14.92 -26.79 -8.06
CA ILE A 401 15.04 -27.05 -9.50
C ILE A 401 16.50 -26.84 -9.90
N ASP A 402 17.12 -27.88 -10.48
CA ASP A 402 18.49 -27.79 -11.01
C ASP A 402 18.53 -26.89 -12.26
N PRO A 403 19.16 -25.70 -12.19
CA PRO A 403 19.13 -24.75 -13.30
C PRO A 403 19.94 -25.22 -14.51
N LEU A 404 21.00 -26.02 -14.33
CA LEU A 404 21.81 -26.48 -15.45
C LEU A 404 21.04 -27.54 -16.24
N LYS A 405 20.41 -28.51 -15.55
CA LYS A 405 19.58 -29.55 -16.18
C LYS A 405 18.47 -28.97 -17.08
N TYR A 406 17.82 -27.89 -16.63
CA TYR A 406 16.71 -27.27 -17.37
C TYR A 406 17.14 -26.04 -18.20
N ASN A 407 18.43 -25.82 -18.40
CA ASN A 407 18.99 -24.68 -19.14
C ASN A 407 18.42 -23.32 -18.68
N LEU A 408 18.22 -23.15 -17.38
CA LEU A 408 17.73 -21.93 -16.77
C LEU A 408 18.86 -20.91 -16.62
N ILE A 409 18.57 -19.66 -16.97
CA ILE A 409 19.56 -18.60 -17.15
C ILE A 409 19.59 -17.68 -15.93
N PHE A 410 20.75 -17.50 -15.31
CA PHE A 410 20.96 -16.64 -14.14
C PHE A 410 20.81 -15.17 -14.49
N GLU A 411 21.24 -14.77 -15.68
CA GLU A 411 21.18 -13.41 -16.20
C GLU A 411 19.73 -12.91 -16.39
N ARG A 412 18.75 -13.85 -16.42
CA ARG A 412 17.32 -13.52 -16.38
C ARG A 412 16.84 -13.17 -14.97
N PHE A 413 17.51 -13.69 -13.95
CA PHE A 413 17.26 -13.37 -12.56
C PHE A 413 17.97 -12.08 -12.15
N LEU A 414 19.27 -12.00 -12.42
CA LEU A 414 20.11 -10.93 -11.94
C LEU A 414 21.07 -10.51 -13.07
N ASN A 415 20.92 -9.26 -13.52
CA ASN A 415 21.62 -8.75 -14.70
C ASN A 415 22.48 -7.54 -14.33
N PRO A 416 23.79 -7.55 -14.63
CA PRO A 416 24.69 -6.44 -14.30
C PRO A 416 24.35 -5.16 -15.07
N GLY A 417 23.71 -5.25 -16.24
CA GLY A 417 23.26 -4.10 -17.03
C GLY A 417 22.01 -3.41 -16.48
N ARG A 418 21.35 -3.99 -15.47
CA ARG A 418 20.18 -3.40 -14.79
C ARG A 418 20.23 -3.72 -13.30
N VAL A 419 20.75 -2.78 -12.51
CA VAL A 419 20.73 -2.87 -11.05
C VAL A 419 19.30 -2.67 -10.55
N SER A 420 18.54 -3.76 -10.44
CA SER A 420 17.25 -3.83 -9.75
C SER A 420 17.34 -4.82 -8.60
N LEU A 421 16.55 -4.59 -7.55
CA LEU A 421 16.44 -5.54 -6.45
C LEU A 421 15.96 -6.90 -6.97
N PRO A 422 16.64 -8.01 -6.62
CA PRO A 422 16.20 -9.35 -6.99
C PRO A 422 14.92 -9.72 -6.23
N ASP A 423 13.88 -10.15 -6.94
CA ASP A 423 12.60 -10.54 -6.35
C ASP A 423 12.56 -12.07 -6.21
N ILE A 424 12.64 -12.58 -4.97
CA ILE A 424 12.55 -14.01 -4.68
C ILE A 424 11.23 -14.27 -3.95
N ASP A 425 10.26 -14.75 -4.71
CA ASP A 425 8.97 -15.20 -4.18
C ASP A 425 9.11 -16.61 -3.60
N ILE A 426 8.67 -16.81 -2.37
CA ILE A 426 8.71 -18.12 -1.70
C ILE A 426 7.30 -18.56 -1.32
N ASP A 427 6.95 -19.76 -1.77
CA ASP A 427 5.70 -20.41 -1.41
C ASP A 427 5.87 -21.21 -0.11
N PHE A 428 5.01 -20.95 0.86
CA PHE A 428 4.87 -21.73 2.09
C PHE A 428 3.51 -22.42 2.13
N CYS A 429 3.41 -23.51 2.90
CA CYS A 429 2.10 -24.02 3.26
C CYS A 429 1.31 -22.98 4.07
N VAL A 430 -0.02 -23.01 3.94
CA VAL A 430 -0.91 -22.02 4.57
C VAL A 430 -0.75 -22.02 6.09
N ARG A 431 -0.53 -23.21 6.69
CA ARG A 431 -0.41 -23.39 8.15
C ARG A 431 0.91 -22.90 8.73
N GLY A 432 2.02 -23.01 8.00
CA GLY A 432 3.36 -22.67 8.49
C GLY A 432 3.81 -21.24 8.20
N ARG A 433 3.14 -20.51 7.29
CA ARG A 433 3.50 -19.13 6.92
C ARG A 433 3.66 -18.21 8.15
N GLY A 434 2.73 -18.27 9.11
CA GLY A 434 2.76 -17.42 10.29
C GLY A 434 3.99 -17.66 11.18
N GLU A 435 4.44 -18.91 11.30
CA GLU A 435 5.62 -19.26 12.08
C GLU A 435 6.90 -18.72 11.45
N VAL A 436 7.01 -18.78 10.12
CA VAL A 436 8.16 -18.22 9.39
C VAL A 436 8.22 -16.70 9.55
N ILE A 437 7.09 -16.00 9.46
CA ILE A 437 7.03 -14.54 9.70
C ILE A 437 7.48 -14.22 11.13
N ASN A 438 7.03 -15.00 12.12
CA ASN A 438 7.43 -14.81 13.52
C ASN A 438 8.92 -15.05 13.74
N HIS A 439 9.52 -16.06 13.08
CA HIS A 439 10.97 -16.30 13.11
C HIS A 439 11.74 -15.09 12.59
N VAL A 440 11.36 -14.58 11.40
CA VAL A 440 11.97 -13.38 10.81
C VAL A 440 11.80 -12.16 11.74
N ALA A 441 10.63 -11.97 12.34
CA ALA A 441 10.38 -10.90 13.29
C ALA A 441 11.22 -11.03 14.58
N ASN A 442 11.49 -12.24 15.05
CA ASN A 442 12.37 -12.46 16.20
C ASN A 442 13.85 -12.21 15.85
N LEU A 443 14.26 -12.53 14.62
CA LEU A 443 15.65 -12.37 14.17
C LEU A 443 16.03 -10.91 13.91
N TYR A 444 15.16 -10.15 13.24
CA TYR A 444 15.43 -8.74 12.86
C TYR A 444 14.81 -7.70 13.81
N GLY A 445 14.04 -8.16 14.79
CA GLY A 445 13.25 -7.32 15.68
C GLY A 445 11.84 -7.07 15.15
N ARG A 446 10.86 -7.13 16.06
CA ARG A 446 9.42 -7.01 15.71
C ARG A 446 9.07 -5.69 15.06
N ASP A 447 9.77 -4.62 15.40
CA ASP A 447 9.53 -3.28 14.85
C ASP A 447 10.17 -3.10 13.44
N SER A 448 11.01 -4.04 13.01
CA SER A 448 11.70 -4.04 11.72
C SER A 448 11.00 -4.90 10.67
N VAL A 449 9.93 -5.62 11.04
CA VAL A 449 9.19 -6.55 10.18
C VAL A 449 7.70 -6.25 10.25
N CYS A 450 7.07 -6.00 9.10
CA CYS A 450 5.62 -5.81 9.04
C CYS A 450 5.04 -6.35 7.72
N GLN A 451 3.72 -6.55 7.70
CA GLN A 451 3.03 -6.90 6.48
C GLN A 451 2.75 -5.67 5.61
N ILE A 452 2.55 -5.87 4.31
CA ILE A 452 2.21 -4.78 3.39
C ILE A 452 0.70 -4.49 3.48
N ILE A 453 0.31 -3.22 3.52
CA ILE A 453 -1.11 -2.83 3.42
C ILE A 453 -1.64 -2.93 1.99
N THR A 454 -2.93 -3.18 1.88
CA THR A 454 -3.71 -3.11 0.64
C THR A 454 -4.97 -2.30 0.89
N PHE A 455 -5.53 -1.71 -0.16
CA PHE A 455 -6.80 -1.00 -0.07
C PHE A 455 -7.82 -1.66 -0.97
N GLY A 456 -8.97 -2.01 -0.39
CA GLY A 456 -10.15 -2.35 -1.17
C GLY A 456 -10.70 -1.07 -1.77
N THR A 457 -10.85 -1.01 -3.09
CA THR A 457 -11.44 0.13 -3.79
C THR A 457 -12.91 -0.11 -4.13
N LEU A 458 -13.65 0.97 -4.38
CA LEU A 458 -15.00 0.91 -4.93
C LEU A 458 -14.96 0.50 -6.41
N ALA A 459 -14.74 -0.79 -6.67
CA ALA A 459 -14.86 -1.36 -8.01
C ALA A 459 -16.28 -1.17 -8.56
N SER A 460 -16.44 -1.15 -9.89
CA SER A 460 -17.68 -0.76 -10.58
C SER A 460 -18.96 -1.39 -10.03
N ARG A 461 -18.95 -2.72 -9.80
CA ARG A 461 -20.11 -3.42 -9.18
C ARG A 461 -20.31 -3.05 -7.71
N ALA A 462 -19.24 -2.90 -6.94
CA ALA A 462 -19.29 -2.53 -5.54
C ALA A 462 -19.77 -1.08 -5.37
N ALA A 463 -19.32 -0.15 -6.23
CA ALA A 463 -19.75 1.22 -6.28
C ALA A 463 -21.27 1.32 -6.49
N ILE A 464 -21.82 0.59 -7.47
CA ILE A 464 -23.28 0.52 -7.69
C ILE A 464 -24.01 0.02 -6.44
N LYS A 465 -23.52 -1.05 -5.82
CA LYS A 465 -24.16 -1.64 -4.63
C LYS A 465 -24.15 -0.71 -3.43
N ASP A 466 -23.01 -0.09 -3.14
CA ASP A 466 -22.85 0.80 -1.99
C ASP A 466 -23.61 2.13 -2.19
N VAL A 467 -23.58 2.71 -3.39
CA VAL A 467 -24.36 3.92 -3.72
C VAL A 467 -25.86 3.63 -3.68
N GLY A 468 -26.31 2.52 -4.27
CA GLY A 468 -27.72 2.12 -4.24
C GLY A 468 -28.25 1.91 -2.82
N ARG A 469 -27.44 1.30 -1.95
CA ARG A 469 -27.75 1.15 -0.52
C ARG A 469 -27.87 2.52 0.17
N ALA A 470 -26.91 3.42 -0.06
CA ALA A 470 -26.93 4.75 0.55
C ALA A 470 -28.11 5.61 0.06
N LEU A 471 -28.54 5.45 -1.19
CA LEU A 471 -29.74 6.08 -1.76
C LEU A 471 -31.06 5.45 -1.29
N ASP A 472 -31.02 4.41 -0.44
CA ASP A 472 -32.19 3.65 0.01
C ASP A 472 -32.99 3.00 -1.14
N MET A 473 -32.29 2.51 -2.16
CA MET A 473 -32.88 1.74 -3.25
C MET A 473 -33.09 0.27 -2.85
N PRO A 474 -34.14 -0.41 -3.34
CA PRO A 474 -34.33 -1.83 -3.09
C PRO A 474 -33.15 -2.67 -3.58
N TYR A 475 -32.65 -3.57 -2.73
CA TYR A 475 -31.49 -4.43 -3.04
C TYR A 475 -31.66 -5.20 -4.37
N ALA A 476 -32.87 -5.69 -4.64
CA ALA A 476 -33.16 -6.45 -5.86
C ALA A 476 -32.95 -5.62 -7.14
N ASP A 477 -33.31 -4.34 -7.12
CA ASP A 477 -33.12 -3.44 -8.26
C ASP A 477 -31.63 -3.12 -8.46
N VAL A 478 -30.93 -2.83 -7.36
CA VAL A 478 -29.49 -2.53 -7.39
C VAL A 478 -28.67 -3.75 -7.86
N ASP A 479 -29.01 -4.95 -7.39
CA ASP A 479 -28.32 -6.19 -7.80
C ASP A 479 -28.57 -6.53 -9.28
N ARG A 480 -29.79 -6.26 -9.79
CA ARG A 480 -30.09 -6.40 -11.22
C ARG A 480 -29.23 -5.47 -12.06
N ILE A 481 -29.07 -4.20 -11.66
CA ILE A 481 -28.22 -3.24 -12.37
C ILE A 481 -26.74 -3.64 -12.27
N ALA A 482 -26.27 -4.05 -11.09
CA ALA A 482 -24.87 -4.46 -10.89
C ALA A 482 -24.48 -5.70 -11.72
N LYS A 483 -25.43 -6.62 -11.97
CA LYS A 483 -25.22 -7.80 -12.83
C LYS A 483 -25.08 -7.48 -14.31
N LEU A 484 -25.57 -6.32 -14.77
CA LEU A 484 -25.37 -5.86 -16.15
C LEU A 484 -23.93 -5.44 -16.44
N ILE A 485 -23.12 -5.16 -15.40
CA ILE A 485 -21.70 -4.85 -15.58
C ILE A 485 -20.96 -6.11 -16.05
N PRO A 486 -20.26 -6.06 -17.20
CA PRO A 486 -19.52 -7.21 -17.72
C PRO A 486 -18.53 -7.80 -16.71
N PRO A 487 -18.23 -9.12 -16.79
CA PRO A 487 -17.22 -9.72 -15.95
C PRO A 487 -15.83 -9.11 -16.24
N PRO A 488 -14.90 -9.17 -15.27
CA PRO A 488 -13.54 -8.67 -15.46
C PRO A 488 -12.86 -9.33 -16.67
N VAL A 489 -12.21 -8.52 -17.51
CA VAL A 489 -11.45 -9.01 -18.66
C VAL A 489 -9.98 -9.07 -18.27
N ARG A 490 -9.38 -10.26 -18.32
CA ARG A 490 -7.98 -10.51 -17.92
C ARG A 490 -7.67 -10.00 -16.49
N GLY A 491 -8.61 -10.22 -15.57
CA GLY A 491 -8.49 -9.80 -14.17
C GLY A 491 -8.67 -8.30 -13.91
N ARG A 492 -8.99 -7.50 -14.93
CA ARG A 492 -9.28 -6.07 -14.78
C ARG A 492 -10.79 -5.83 -14.84
N ASN A 493 -11.30 -5.10 -13.85
CA ASN A 493 -12.70 -4.67 -13.84
C ASN A 493 -12.97 -3.72 -15.02
N VAL A 494 -14.12 -3.89 -15.67
CA VAL A 494 -14.62 -2.99 -16.71
C VAL A 494 -15.18 -1.75 -16.02
N SER A 495 -14.71 -0.55 -16.40
CA SER A 495 -15.18 0.68 -15.76
C SER A 495 -16.65 0.94 -16.04
N LEU A 496 -17.32 1.74 -15.21
CA LEU A 496 -18.72 2.11 -15.42
C LEU A 496 -18.92 2.85 -16.75
N ALA A 497 -17.96 3.69 -17.15
CA ALA A 497 -17.99 4.36 -18.46
C ALA A 497 -17.95 3.34 -19.62
N GLN A 498 -17.05 2.36 -19.55
CA GLN A 498 -16.96 1.30 -20.57
C GLN A 498 -18.20 0.41 -20.58
N ALA A 499 -18.76 0.10 -19.41
CA ALA A 499 -19.98 -0.71 -19.31
C ALA A 499 -21.19 -0.03 -19.98
N LEU A 500 -21.31 1.29 -19.88
CA LEU A 500 -22.38 2.05 -20.56
C LEU A 500 -22.24 2.06 -22.09
N GLU A 501 -21.01 2.00 -22.60
CA GLU A 501 -20.76 1.89 -24.04
C GLU A 501 -21.03 0.48 -24.57
N GLN A 502 -20.68 -0.55 -23.79
CA GLN A 502 -20.75 -1.95 -24.21
C GLN A 502 -22.12 -2.60 -24.01
N VAL A 503 -22.94 -2.09 -23.08
CA VAL A 503 -24.21 -2.72 -22.69
C VAL A 503 -25.40 -1.79 -22.99
N PRO A 504 -26.08 -1.97 -24.15
CA PRO A 504 -27.21 -1.13 -24.55
C PRO A 504 -28.36 -1.11 -23.53
N GLU A 505 -28.60 -2.23 -22.84
CA GLU A 505 -29.63 -2.32 -21.81
C GLU A 505 -29.34 -1.39 -20.61
N LEU A 506 -28.08 -1.32 -20.17
CA LEU A 506 -27.67 -0.44 -19.07
C LEU A 506 -27.85 1.03 -19.46
N LYS A 507 -27.46 1.38 -20.69
CA LYS A 507 -27.67 2.72 -21.24
C LYS A 507 -29.15 3.11 -21.29
N LYS A 508 -30.01 2.20 -21.77
CA LYS A 508 -31.46 2.40 -21.80
C LYS A 508 -32.02 2.61 -20.39
N GLN A 509 -31.59 1.84 -19.39
CA GLN A 509 -32.03 2.03 -17.99
C GLN A 509 -31.65 3.41 -17.44
N VAL A 510 -30.44 3.89 -17.72
CA VAL A 510 -29.98 5.24 -17.33
C VAL A 510 -30.80 6.35 -18.02
N GLU A 511 -31.16 6.15 -19.30
CA GLU A 511 -31.95 7.14 -20.06
C GLU A 511 -33.44 7.18 -19.63
N THR A 512 -33.99 6.03 -19.21
CA THR A 512 -35.43 5.88 -18.91
C THR A 512 -35.78 6.03 -17.44
N ASN A 513 -34.88 5.71 -16.51
CA ASN A 513 -35.14 5.74 -15.08
C ASN A 513 -34.27 6.80 -14.38
N PRO A 514 -34.88 7.90 -13.87
CA PRO A 514 -34.15 8.96 -13.17
C PRO A 514 -33.36 8.47 -11.94
N GLN A 515 -33.85 7.48 -11.20
CA GLN A 515 -33.13 6.93 -10.04
C GLN A 515 -31.87 6.18 -10.46
N VAL A 516 -31.94 5.43 -11.56
CA VAL A 516 -30.78 4.73 -12.12
C VAL A 516 -29.76 5.72 -12.69
N LYS A 517 -30.24 6.83 -13.24
CA LYS A 517 -29.38 7.94 -13.67
C LYS A 517 -28.60 8.55 -12.51
N GLU A 518 -29.26 8.93 -11.41
CA GLU A 518 -28.59 9.46 -10.21
C GLU A 518 -27.60 8.45 -9.64
N LEU A 519 -28.01 7.18 -9.50
CA LEU A 519 -27.16 6.08 -9.06
C LEU A 519 -25.88 5.99 -9.89
N MET A 520 -26.00 6.07 -11.22
CA MET A 520 -24.86 5.90 -12.13
C MET A 520 -23.93 7.11 -12.15
N GLU A 521 -24.48 8.32 -12.15
CA GLU A 521 -23.69 9.56 -12.09
C GLU A 521 -22.87 9.65 -10.80
N ILE A 522 -23.40 9.19 -9.67
CA ILE A 522 -22.69 9.16 -8.39
C ILE A 522 -21.69 8.00 -8.35
N ALA A 523 -22.09 6.80 -8.79
CA ALA A 523 -21.21 5.64 -8.80
C ALA A 523 -19.98 5.85 -9.69
N GLN A 524 -20.11 6.54 -10.83
CA GLN A 524 -18.98 6.92 -11.69
C GLN A 524 -17.98 7.85 -11.01
N ARG A 525 -18.45 8.77 -10.16
CA ARG A 525 -17.57 9.70 -9.42
C ARG A 525 -16.82 9.00 -8.29
N LEU A 526 -17.47 8.05 -7.62
CA LEU A 526 -16.89 7.30 -6.50
C LEU A 526 -16.10 6.05 -6.95
N GLU A 527 -16.22 5.66 -8.22
CA GLU A 527 -15.52 4.51 -8.80
C GLU A 527 -14.01 4.64 -8.60
N GLY A 528 -13.42 3.62 -7.98
CA GLY A 528 -11.98 3.54 -7.74
C GLY A 528 -11.50 4.21 -6.44
N CYS A 529 -12.35 4.94 -5.71
CA CYS A 529 -11.97 5.50 -4.41
C CYS A 529 -11.65 4.39 -3.40
N ALA A 530 -10.65 4.63 -2.54
CA ALA A 530 -10.31 3.72 -1.45
C ALA A 530 -11.46 3.61 -0.42
N ARG A 531 -11.81 2.37 -0.05
CA ARG A 531 -12.96 2.05 0.82
C ARG A 531 -12.52 1.61 2.21
N HIS A 532 -11.53 0.72 2.30
CA HIS A 532 -11.03 0.20 3.56
C HIS A 532 -9.61 -0.33 3.37
N SER A 533 -8.84 -0.34 4.45
CA SER A 533 -7.55 -1.00 4.51
C SER A 533 -7.70 -2.50 4.79
N SER A 534 -6.78 -3.29 4.25
CA SER A 534 -6.62 -4.72 4.47
C SER A 534 -5.14 -5.08 4.43
N VAL A 535 -4.78 -6.28 4.86
CA VAL A 535 -3.40 -6.78 4.82
C VAL A 535 -3.16 -7.51 3.50
N HIS A 536 -2.00 -7.29 2.86
CA HIS A 536 -1.57 -8.03 1.68
C HIS A 536 -1.44 -9.51 2.02
N ALA A 537 -1.95 -10.38 1.15
CA ALA A 537 -2.00 -11.81 1.43
C ALA A 537 -0.60 -12.46 1.57
N ALA A 538 0.42 -11.89 0.94
CA ALA A 538 1.76 -12.46 0.89
C ALA A 538 2.88 -11.49 1.34
N GLY A 539 2.65 -10.19 1.29
CA GLY A 539 3.74 -9.21 1.24
C GLY A 539 4.24 -8.87 2.62
N VAL A 540 5.54 -9.03 2.84
CA VAL A 540 6.26 -8.69 4.07
C VAL A 540 7.39 -7.72 3.73
N VAL A 541 7.61 -6.74 4.59
CA VAL A 541 8.74 -5.82 4.52
C VAL A 541 9.68 -6.11 5.67
N ILE A 542 10.98 -6.13 5.36
CA ILE A 542 12.04 -6.28 6.36
C ILE A 542 12.98 -5.10 6.22
N SER A 543 13.27 -4.45 7.34
CA SER A 543 14.09 -3.23 7.42
C SER A 543 15.35 -3.47 8.25
N PRO A 544 16.47 -2.76 7.96
CA PRO A 544 17.66 -2.76 8.83
C PRO A 544 17.47 -2.03 10.16
N VAL A 545 16.45 -1.18 10.27
CA VAL A 545 16.10 -0.38 11.46
C VAL A 545 14.59 -0.47 11.70
N PRO A 546 14.06 -0.06 12.87
CA PRO A 546 12.62 0.02 13.08
C PRO A 546 11.91 0.75 11.92
N LEU A 547 10.84 0.17 11.40
CA LEU A 547 10.17 0.64 10.18
C LEU A 547 9.69 2.08 10.27
N GLN A 548 9.23 2.49 11.46
CA GLN A 548 8.79 3.86 11.76
C GLN A 548 9.88 4.93 11.65
N GLU A 549 11.14 4.56 11.39
CA GLU A 549 12.22 5.50 11.07
C GLU A 549 12.28 5.84 9.56
N LEU A 550 11.68 4.99 8.72
CA LEU A 550 11.77 5.08 7.25
C LEU A 550 10.40 5.29 6.59
N ILE A 551 9.39 4.52 7.01
CA ILE A 551 8.06 4.50 6.42
C ILE A 551 6.97 4.49 7.50
N PRO A 552 5.79 5.07 7.23
CA PRO A 552 4.69 5.05 8.19
C PRO A 552 4.11 3.64 8.30
N ILE A 553 3.79 3.24 9.53
CA ILE A 553 3.17 1.95 9.85
C ILE A 553 1.78 2.16 10.47
N ALA A 554 0.93 1.16 10.39
CA ALA A 554 -0.40 1.13 10.96
C ALA A 554 -0.67 -0.24 11.61
N VAL A 555 -1.74 -0.30 12.38
CA VAL A 555 -2.24 -1.56 12.97
C VAL A 555 -3.55 -1.89 12.30
N SER A 556 -3.65 -3.09 11.73
CA SER A 556 -4.89 -3.57 11.11
C SER A 556 -5.94 -3.91 12.16
N GLY A 557 -7.20 -4.11 11.75
CA GLY A 557 -8.28 -4.52 12.66
C GLY A 557 -8.11 -5.91 13.30
N LYS A 558 -7.04 -6.65 12.96
CA LYS A 558 -6.66 -7.93 13.56
C LYS A 558 -5.38 -7.83 14.41
N ASP A 559 -5.00 -6.62 14.81
CA ASP A 559 -3.79 -6.31 15.58
C ASP A 559 -2.48 -6.71 14.86
N GLU A 560 -2.51 -6.82 13.54
CA GLU A 560 -1.32 -7.08 12.72
C GLU A 560 -0.68 -5.75 12.30
N LEU A 561 0.65 -5.64 12.46
CA LEU A 561 1.39 -4.48 12.01
C LEU A 561 1.50 -4.46 10.49
N THR A 562 1.12 -3.34 9.88
CA THR A 562 1.21 -3.12 8.44
C THR A 562 1.99 -1.87 8.10
N THR A 563 2.54 -1.79 6.89
CA THR A 563 2.91 -0.51 6.29
C THR A 563 1.68 0.39 6.13
N GLN A 564 1.87 1.68 5.91
CA GLN A 564 0.82 2.56 5.39
C GLN A 564 0.87 2.69 3.87
N TYR A 565 2.00 2.31 3.26
CA TYR A 565 2.18 2.31 1.80
C TYR A 565 1.90 0.96 1.19
N VAL A 566 1.17 0.95 0.08
CA VAL A 566 0.96 -0.24 -0.74
C VAL A 566 2.26 -0.71 -1.39
N MET A 567 2.28 -1.96 -1.86
CA MET A 567 3.44 -2.60 -2.50
C MET A 567 4.12 -1.71 -3.57
N SER A 568 3.33 -1.16 -4.50
CA SER A 568 3.86 -0.31 -5.58
C SER A 568 4.49 1.00 -5.12
N ASP A 569 4.14 1.47 -3.92
CA ASP A 569 4.70 2.69 -3.34
C ASP A 569 5.92 2.37 -2.47
N LEU A 570 5.93 1.23 -1.79
CA LEU A 570 7.10 0.73 -1.05
C LEU A 570 8.31 0.52 -1.97
N GLU A 571 8.09 -0.03 -3.18
CA GLU A 571 9.15 -0.21 -4.17
C GLU A 571 9.87 1.10 -4.51
N LYS A 572 9.15 2.22 -4.51
CA LYS A 572 9.72 3.55 -4.80
C LYS A 572 10.46 4.15 -3.61
N THR A 573 10.24 3.63 -2.41
CA THR A 573 10.93 4.07 -1.18
C THR A 573 12.23 3.32 -0.92
N GLY A 574 12.55 2.29 -1.72
CA GLY A 574 13.77 1.49 -1.54
C GLY A 574 13.64 0.38 -0.50
N MET A 575 12.45 0.14 0.03
CA MET A 575 12.22 -0.89 1.04
C MET A 575 12.28 -2.28 0.40
N LEU A 576 12.94 -3.21 1.09
CA LEU A 576 12.97 -4.60 0.66
C LEU A 576 11.62 -5.26 0.93
N LYS A 577 10.98 -5.71 -0.15
CA LYS A 577 9.77 -6.54 -0.10
C LYS A 577 10.14 -8.01 -0.27
N MET A 578 9.37 -8.87 0.39
CA MET A 578 9.38 -10.31 0.17
C MET A 578 7.95 -10.82 0.15
N ASP A 579 7.62 -11.66 -0.84
CA ASP A 579 6.32 -12.30 -0.89
C ASP A 579 6.41 -13.70 -0.27
N PHE A 580 5.73 -13.86 0.87
CA PHE A 580 5.55 -15.12 1.57
C PHE A 580 4.17 -15.65 1.17
N LEU A 581 4.10 -16.34 0.04
CA LEU A 581 2.85 -16.81 -0.52
C LEU A 581 2.33 -18.01 0.27
N ALA A 582 1.02 -18.00 0.55
CA ALA A 582 0.35 -19.14 1.15
C ALA A 582 -0.23 -20.03 0.04
N LEU A 583 0.40 -21.18 -0.22
CA LEU A 583 -0.02 -22.11 -1.26
C LEU A 583 -0.78 -23.31 -0.67
N THR A 584 -2.07 -23.39 -0.98
CA THR A 584 -2.94 -24.50 -0.53
C THR A 584 -2.44 -25.85 -1.04
N ALA A 585 -1.88 -25.91 -2.26
CA ALA A 585 -1.34 -27.15 -2.83
C ALA A 585 -0.26 -27.78 -1.95
N LEU A 586 0.66 -26.98 -1.39
CA LEU A 586 1.69 -27.48 -0.47
C LEU A 586 1.09 -28.07 0.80
N THR A 587 0.00 -27.47 1.28
CA THR A 587 -0.73 -27.91 2.47
C THR A 587 -1.38 -29.27 2.23
N VAL A 588 -2.04 -29.44 1.07
CA VAL A 588 -2.68 -30.69 0.65
C VAL A 588 -1.65 -31.80 0.42
N ILE A 589 -0.54 -31.48 -0.25
CA ILE A 589 0.56 -32.44 -0.48
C ILE A 589 1.12 -32.92 0.86
N ASN A 590 1.35 -32.02 1.82
CA ASN A 590 1.85 -32.39 3.13
C ASN A 590 0.90 -33.32 3.89
N ASP A 591 -0.41 -33.03 3.88
CA ASP A 591 -1.42 -33.90 4.52
C ASP A 591 -1.48 -35.27 3.86
N CYS A 592 -1.31 -35.35 2.54
CA CYS A 592 -1.20 -36.60 1.80
C CYS A 592 0.04 -37.41 2.26
N LEU A 593 1.22 -36.78 2.34
CA LEU A 593 2.45 -37.45 2.77
C LEU A 593 2.36 -37.97 4.21
N ILE A 594 1.82 -37.17 5.13
CA ILE A 594 1.57 -37.57 6.52
C ILE A 594 0.64 -38.78 6.56
N THR A 595 -0.46 -38.75 5.80
CA THR A 595 -1.43 -39.85 5.73
C THR A 595 -0.79 -41.13 5.19
N VAL A 596 0.01 -41.03 4.12
CA VAL A 596 0.75 -42.17 3.56
C VAL A 596 1.71 -42.78 4.58
N LYS A 597 2.44 -41.94 5.32
CA LYS A 597 3.33 -42.40 6.40
C LYS A 597 2.56 -43.13 7.50
N HIS A 598 1.42 -42.60 7.93
CA HIS A 598 0.59 -43.21 8.96
C HIS A 598 -0.09 -44.51 8.52
N MET A 599 -0.61 -44.58 7.29
CA MET A 599 -1.38 -45.73 6.81
C MET A 599 -0.50 -46.85 6.25
N LEU A 600 0.60 -46.50 5.57
CA LEU A 600 1.44 -47.47 4.85
C LEU A 600 2.82 -47.66 5.48
N GLY A 601 3.17 -46.88 6.52
CA GLY A 601 4.51 -46.91 7.13
C GLY A 601 5.63 -46.48 6.18
N ARG A 602 5.29 -45.89 5.03
CA ARG A 602 6.22 -45.51 3.97
C ARG A 602 6.45 -44.01 3.98
N GLU A 603 7.71 -43.62 4.03
CA GLU A 603 8.14 -42.24 3.85
C GLU A 603 8.51 -42.03 2.37
N ILE A 604 7.90 -41.01 1.74
CA ILE A 604 8.18 -40.68 0.34
C ILE A 604 9.26 -39.62 0.31
N ASN A 605 10.36 -39.92 -0.40
CA ASN A 605 11.39 -38.94 -0.69
C ASN A 605 11.23 -38.45 -2.13
N TRP A 606 11.15 -37.13 -2.31
CA TRP A 606 11.02 -36.47 -3.61
C TRP A 606 12.14 -36.86 -4.58
N ALA A 607 13.36 -37.07 -4.07
CA ALA A 607 14.53 -37.45 -4.88
C ALA A 607 14.41 -38.86 -5.50
N ASP A 608 13.48 -39.70 -5.02
CA ASP A 608 13.26 -41.06 -5.52
C ASP A 608 12.14 -41.15 -6.55
N LEU A 609 11.42 -40.06 -6.83
CA LEU A 609 10.29 -40.06 -7.75
C LEU A 609 10.74 -39.89 -9.20
N ALA A 610 10.26 -40.77 -10.07
CA ALA A 610 10.46 -40.64 -11.50
C ALA A 610 9.61 -39.49 -12.05
N LEU A 611 10.25 -38.53 -12.72
CA LEU A 611 9.56 -37.37 -13.29
C LEU A 611 8.65 -37.73 -14.46
N ASN A 612 8.94 -38.84 -15.16
CA ASN A 612 8.20 -39.29 -16.34
C ASN A 612 7.46 -40.61 -16.08
N ASP A 613 6.89 -40.78 -14.88
CA ASP A 613 6.08 -41.96 -14.56
C ASP A 613 4.86 -42.08 -15.49
N GLU A 614 4.74 -43.24 -16.16
CA GLU A 614 3.70 -43.47 -17.18
C GLU A 614 2.28 -43.36 -16.61
N LYS A 615 2.06 -43.84 -15.38
CA LYS A 615 0.74 -43.77 -14.73
C LYS A 615 0.35 -42.34 -14.41
N THR A 616 1.31 -41.54 -13.97
CA THR A 616 1.13 -40.12 -13.70
C THR A 616 0.81 -39.36 -14.99
N MET A 617 1.57 -39.60 -16.07
CA MET A 617 1.31 -38.95 -17.37
C MET A 617 -0.03 -39.36 -17.99
N ALA A 618 -0.51 -40.59 -17.75
CA ALA A 618 -1.83 -41.03 -18.20
C ALA A 618 -2.97 -40.19 -17.61
N VAL A 619 -2.85 -39.72 -16.36
CA VAL A 619 -3.85 -38.82 -15.73
C VAL A 619 -3.98 -37.52 -16.53
N PHE A 620 -2.86 -36.93 -16.94
CA PHE A 620 -2.85 -35.73 -17.79
C PHE A 620 -3.37 -36.03 -19.20
N ALA A 621 -2.90 -37.10 -19.85
CA ALA A 621 -3.31 -37.46 -21.20
C ALA A 621 -4.81 -37.79 -21.33
N GLU A 622 -5.45 -38.23 -20.25
CA GLU A 622 -6.90 -38.46 -20.18
C GLU A 622 -7.69 -37.23 -19.72
N GLY A 623 -7.01 -36.16 -19.30
CA GLY A 623 -7.64 -34.94 -18.79
C GLY A 623 -8.28 -35.09 -17.41
N ARG A 624 -7.89 -36.10 -16.62
CA ARG A 624 -8.40 -36.36 -15.27
C ARG A 624 -7.66 -35.52 -14.21
N THR A 625 -7.51 -34.23 -14.47
CA THR A 625 -6.68 -33.32 -13.67
C THR A 625 -7.48 -32.52 -12.63
N ASP A 626 -8.61 -33.07 -12.17
CA ASP A 626 -9.36 -32.50 -11.04
C ASP A 626 -8.47 -32.48 -9.78
N ALA A 627 -8.38 -31.33 -9.13
CA ALA A 627 -7.48 -31.06 -7.99
C ALA A 627 -5.97 -31.26 -8.28
N VAL A 628 -5.55 -31.29 -9.55
CA VAL A 628 -4.13 -31.27 -9.93
C VAL A 628 -3.71 -29.81 -10.15
N PHE A 629 -2.90 -29.30 -9.22
CA PHE A 629 -2.43 -27.92 -9.21
C PHE A 629 -2.01 -27.41 -10.60
N GLN A 630 -2.52 -26.23 -11.00
CA GLN A 630 -2.38 -25.56 -12.30
C GLN A 630 -3.13 -26.18 -13.50
N PHE A 631 -3.59 -27.43 -13.42
CA PHE A 631 -4.21 -28.15 -14.55
C PHE A 631 -5.72 -28.39 -14.43
N GLU A 632 -6.39 -27.73 -13.49
CA GLU A 632 -7.80 -27.98 -13.14
C GLU A 632 -8.82 -27.35 -14.10
N SER A 633 -8.41 -26.34 -14.89
CA SER A 633 -9.35 -25.64 -15.76
C SER A 633 -9.83 -26.51 -16.92
N SER A 634 -11.10 -26.38 -17.31
CA SER A 634 -11.71 -27.18 -18.38
C SER A 634 -10.99 -27.05 -19.72
N GLY A 635 -10.50 -25.85 -20.06
CA GLY A 635 -9.73 -25.66 -21.29
C GLY A 635 -8.33 -26.28 -21.22
N MET A 636 -7.65 -26.23 -20.06
CA MET A 636 -6.38 -26.94 -19.89
C MET A 636 -6.58 -28.46 -19.97
N GLN A 637 -7.63 -29.00 -19.34
CA GLN A 637 -8.02 -30.42 -19.44
C GLN A 637 -8.23 -30.87 -20.89
N GLU A 638 -8.83 -30.03 -21.73
CA GLU A 638 -9.01 -30.34 -23.16
C GLU A 638 -7.69 -30.35 -23.91
N ILE A 639 -6.80 -29.39 -23.64
CA ILE A 639 -5.49 -29.32 -24.27
C ILE A 639 -4.62 -30.52 -23.88
N CYS A 640 -4.62 -30.91 -22.59
CA CYS A 640 -3.91 -32.11 -22.15
C CYS A 640 -4.40 -33.37 -22.88
N ARG A 641 -5.72 -33.51 -23.12
CA ARG A 641 -6.29 -34.63 -23.90
C ARG A 641 -5.85 -34.65 -25.37
N LYS A 642 -5.66 -33.48 -25.97
CA LYS A 642 -5.22 -33.35 -27.37
C LYS A 642 -3.73 -33.61 -27.52
N LEU A 643 -2.91 -32.99 -26.67
CA LEU A 643 -1.45 -33.03 -26.78
C LEU A 643 -0.83 -34.28 -26.15
N LYS A 644 -1.49 -34.89 -25.16
CA LYS A 644 -1.05 -36.11 -24.47
C LYS A 644 0.41 -36.00 -23.98
N PRO A 645 0.68 -35.13 -22.99
CA PRO A 645 2.03 -34.86 -22.50
C PRO A 645 2.71 -36.16 -22.03
N LYS A 646 3.99 -36.32 -22.35
CA LYS A 646 4.79 -37.51 -22.04
C LYS A 646 5.80 -37.31 -20.92
N GLY A 647 6.02 -36.07 -20.51
CA GLY A 647 6.96 -35.72 -19.45
C GLY A 647 6.71 -34.34 -18.87
N VAL A 648 7.53 -33.98 -17.87
CA VAL A 648 7.42 -32.70 -17.15
C VAL A 648 7.70 -31.50 -18.06
N GLU A 649 8.56 -31.65 -19.06
CA GLU A 649 8.87 -30.60 -20.03
C GLU A 649 7.64 -30.21 -20.86
N ASP A 650 6.82 -31.18 -21.25
CA ASP A 650 5.55 -30.93 -21.97
C ASP A 650 4.57 -30.19 -21.04
N LEU A 651 4.46 -30.60 -19.77
CA LEU A 651 3.61 -29.93 -18.79
C LEU A 651 4.05 -28.47 -18.55
N ALA A 652 5.36 -28.23 -18.47
CA ALA A 652 5.91 -26.89 -18.35
C ALA A 652 5.58 -26.03 -19.59
N ALA A 653 5.71 -26.60 -20.79
CA ALA A 653 5.34 -25.94 -22.04
C ALA A 653 3.84 -25.61 -22.11
N LEU A 654 2.98 -26.55 -21.70
CA LEU A 654 1.53 -26.34 -21.64
C LEU A 654 1.16 -25.16 -20.75
N ASN A 655 1.75 -25.06 -19.56
CA ASN A 655 1.52 -23.93 -18.65
C ASN A 655 2.03 -22.58 -19.21
N ALA A 656 3.08 -22.61 -20.04
CA ALA A 656 3.59 -21.41 -20.70
C ALA A 656 2.67 -20.97 -21.87
N LEU A 657 2.17 -21.94 -22.63
CA LEU A 657 1.35 -21.74 -23.83
C LEU A 657 -0.12 -21.45 -23.51
N TYR A 658 -0.67 -22.01 -22.43
CA TYR A 658 -2.06 -21.78 -22.03
C TYR A 658 -2.26 -20.41 -21.36
N ARG A 659 -2.01 -19.36 -22.13
CA ARG A 659 -2.18 -17.95 -21.75
C ARG A 659 -2.88 -17.23 -22.90
N PRO A 660 -3.62 -16.13 -22.62
CA PRO A 660 -4.37 -15.41 -23.64
C PRO A 660 -3.53 -15.02 -24.87
N GLY A 661 -2.28 -14.57 -24.67
CA GLY A 661 -1.40 -14.16 -25.78
C GLY A 661 -1.11 -15.29 -26.78
N PRO A 662 -0.49 -16.41 -26.36
CA PRO A 662 -0.22 -17.52 -27.27
C PRO A 662 -1.48 -18.16 -27.86
N LEU A 663 -2.57 -18.25 -27.10
CA LEU A 663 -3.87 -18.76 -27.60
C LEU A 663 -4.44 -17.86 -28.70
N ASP A 664 -4.48 -16.54 -28.49
CA ASP A 664 -4.96 -15.56 -29.46
C ASP A 664 -4.05 -15.50 -30.71
N GLY A 665 -2.75 -15.79 -30.54
CA GLY A 665 -1.76 -15.81 -31.61
C GLY A 665 -1.68 -17.09 -32.44
N GLY A 666 -2.50 -18.12 -32.15
CA GLY A 666 -2.50 -19.40 -32.86
C GLY A 666 -1.24 -20.24 -32.65
N MET A 667 -0.52 -20.02 -31.54
CA MET A 667 0.72 -20.75 -31.19
C MET A 667 0.46 -22.12 -30.54
N VAL A 668 -0.78 -22.39 -30.12
CA VAL A 668 -1.19 -23.55 -29.30
C VAL A 668 -1.98 -24.56 -30.11
#